data_AF-A0A8J6S3C4-F1
#
_entry.id   AF-A0A8J6S3C4-F1
#
_cell.length_a   1.000
_cell.length_b   1.000
_cell.length_c   1.000
_cell.angle_alpha   90.00
_cell.angle_beta   90.00
_cell.angle_gamma   90.00
#
_symmetry.space_group_name_H-M   'P 1'
#
loop_
_entity.id
_entity.type
_entity.pdbx_description
1 polymer ?
#
loop_
_entity_poly.entity_id
_entity_poly.type
_entity_poly.pdbx_seq_one_letter_code
_entity_poly.pdbx_strand_id
1 'polypeptide(L)'
;MATTIEVKYAELGAAKSFLGNPIGNEKDTADGNGRYRDYEGGSIYWSKDTGAQEIHGSIRKKFLELGWDKSVISLPITDECIAADGIGRYNTFGEGHELGIYWTPQTGAHEIYGDIYKKWLALGGVKSSLGYPITGEKPTSAPSQGRYSEFQNGAIYWSKPTGAHEVRKEILDQWKKQGGENGLLGLPISDELPDVAESERYNTFKKEKLTREWKSPGINPPKDHNPQYPITAMHDRNLSNHTKEGDALVKKGFRMISLSVYGEPKDPLYASVWIQNPEAAKQTAIYKASGAEYQQFYNDQVKKGFYPIIISALGSGSNTVFAAVFEETSGPKPFARHGLVSGPVDGPDKKIHDTSTFTYWNRWAKSNNYILRWATVYGSADEPYYAAIWDSNEDNVSWDVVFHRADKKLALNFNETDSSLLEPGDFQAVFDAQVAQWMRPAFITHAPHGRYIEVYRDDQLGKFVSKIGLTSSEYQAEADKLVKNGNFYQLCVQGAVVNGKTQFAAIFTQRHEARPRQLTVTGQSIPSLYAFDEAMQEFMQNDNVRAGSLAIAKDDKLVYARAFTWAEQGYPVTRPENIFRVGSNSKQFVKLLVLQLAEKGVLGLDDKYIDRVQLTTPVSEMGNKIPQMTIRQMLEHKAGLPPSSGDWDSLFKKINEKLPANQKKQYPLSLADVVNVQVMIDLDDNLIGKFSYSNTGFTMLTLLVEQQYQMHFEQTVQKYISKPIGVKRAVVTGSLLSEMNPLEVRYHSTNPGVKRSAKTPDQPMVPFPYSGNFQTLPGTGGLSMAPADYVKMLSVLFSGKDNVLLKNSTVQAHKDNLDGHYGGMSGAVAYMVRRNDGIAMAVSLNKDFEAPYDIKLNYLAHRLNQIANALAGKWPDHDLFPLVGIN
;
A
#
# COMPACT_ATOMS: atom_id res chain seq x y z
N MET A 1 47.09 -6.18 -22.69
CA MET A 1 45.96 -5.99 -21.76
C MET A 1 44.83 -6.88 -22.23
N ALA A 2 44.14 -7.57 -21.33
CA ALA A 2 43.01 -8.43 -21.71
C ALA A 2 41.89 -7.58 -22.34
N THR A 3 41.24 -8.09 -23.39
CA THR A 3 40.10 -7.39 -23.99
C THR A 3 38.87 -7.50 -23.10
N THR A 4 37.86 -6.62 -23.27
CA THR A 4 36.63 -6.69 -22.47
C THR A 4 35.89 -8.01 -22.65
N ILE A 5 36.01 -8.64 -23.83
CA ILE A 5 35.51 -9.98 -24.10
C ILE A 5 36.23 -11.04 -23.29
N GLU A 6 37.56 -10.94 -23.15
CA GLU A 6 38.35 -11.88 -22.35
C GLU A 6 38.07 -11.73 -20.85
N VAL A 7 37.85 -10.49 -20.38
CA VAL A 7 37.40 -10.22 -19.01
C VAL A 7 36.04 -10.87 -18.76
N LYS A 8 35.05 -10.62 -19.63
CA LYS A 8 33.71 -11.22 -19.52
C LYS A 8 33.76 -12.75 -19.55
N TYR A 9 34.56 -13.33 -20.45
CA TYR A 9 34.74 -14.78 -20.52
C TYR A 9 35.33 -15.35 -19.23
N ALA A 10 36.32 -14.68 -18.63
CA ALA A 10 36.88 -15.08 -17.35
C ALA A 10 35.84 -14.98 -16.21
N GLU A 11 35.04 -13.91 -16.17
CA GLU A 11 33.95 -13.70 -15.20
C GLU A 11 32.89 -14.82 -15.27
N LEU A 12 32.57 -15.29 -16.48
CA LEU A 12 31.62 -16.39 -16.67
C LEU A 12 32.17 -17.77 -16.29
N GLY A 13 33.46 -17.87 -15.94
CA GLY A 13 34.12 -19.13 -15.55
C GLY A 13 35.01 -19.76 -16.63
N ALA A 14 35.35 -19.00 -17.67
CA ALA A 14 36.23 -19.40 -18.77
C ALA A 14 35.82 -20.76 -19.38
N ALA A 15 36.77 -21.66 -19.63
CA ALA A 15 36.52 -22.94 -20.30
C ALA A 15 35.61 -23.90 -19.48
N LYS A 16 35.37 -23.60 -18.20
CA LYS A 16 34.45 -24.35 -17.33
C LYS A 16 33.03 -23.79 -17.34
N SER A 17 32.82 -22.64 -17.98
CA SER A 17 31.51 -22.02 -18.16
C SER A 17 30.66 -22.76 -19.20
N PHE A 18 29.40 -22.37 -19.32
CA PHE A 18 28.51 -22.84 -20.38
C PHE A 18 28.98 -22.44 -21.79
N LEU A 19 29.92 -21.49 -21.92
CA LEU A 19 30.49 -21.10 -23.22
C LEU A 19 31.54 -22.09 -23.73
N GLY A 20 32.22 -22.85 -22.86
CA GLY A 20 33.30 -23.77 -23.28
C GLY A 20 34.51 -23.05 -23.89
N ASN A 21 35.31 -23.74 -24.70
CA ASN A 21 36.54 -23.18 -25.24
C ASN A 21 36.29 -22.09 -26.31
N PRO A 22 37.18 -21.10 -26.44
CA PRO A 22 37.09 -20.09 -27.51
C PRO A 22 37.32 -20.72 -28.89
N ILE A 23 36.50 -20.32 -29.85
CA ILE A 23 36.62 -20.70 -31.26
C ILE A 23 37.28 -19.55 -32.02
N GLY A 24 38.61 -19.65 -32.15
CA GLY A 24 39.42 -18.68 -32.86
C GLY A 24 39.63 -17.36 -32.11
N ASN A 25 40.23 -16.40 -32.80
CA ASN A 25 40.53 -15.08 -32.25
C ASN A 25 39.29 -14.18 -32.24
N GLU A 26 39.32 -13.14 -31.41
CA GLU A 26 38.34 -12.04 -31.45
C GLU A 26 38.37 -11.36 -32.82
N LYS A 27 37.18 -11.12 -33.37
CA LYS A 27 36.97 -10.53 -34.69
C LYS A 27 36.17 -9.25 -34.56
N ASP A 28 36.37 -8.35 -35.51
CA ASP A 28 35.49 -7.20 -35.64
C ASP A 28 34.15 -7.63 -36.22
N THR A 29 33.09 -6.98 -35.78
CA THR A 29 31.75 -7.11 -36.36
C THR A 29 31.73 -6.55 -37.78
N ALA A 30 30.79 -6.99 -38.61
CA ALA A 30 30.79 -6.69 -40.05
C ALA A 30 30.67 -5.18 -40.38
N ASP A 31 30.13 -4.37 -39.48
CA ASP A 31 30.01 -2.91 -39.61
C ASP A 31 31.16 -2.14 -38.96
N GLY A 32 32.08 -2.82 -38.27
CA GLY A 32 33.22 -2.25 -37.58
C GLY A 32 32.90 -1.56 -36.25
N ASN A 33 31.65 -1.60 -35.75
CA ASN A 33 31.23 -0.86 -34.55
C ASN A 33 31.32 -1.67 -33.25
N GLY A 34 31.62 -2.95 -33.34
CA GLY A 34 31.83 -3.83 -32.20
C GLY A 34 32.82 -4.95 -32.49
N ARG A 35 33.12 -5.74 -31.46
CA ARG A 35 33.98 -6.92 -31.56
C ARG A 35 33.24 -8.13 -31.01
N TYR A 36 33.59 -9.32 -31.44
CA TYR A 36 32.99 -10.54 -30.91
C TYR A 36 33.98 -11.70 -30.92
N ARG A 37 33.71 -12.69 -30.07
CA ARG A 37 34.39 -13.98 -30.11
C ARG A 37 33.37 -15.09 -29.94
N ASP A 38 33.49 -16.11 -30.79
CA ASP A 38 32.71 -17.34 -30.68
C ASP A 38 33.35 -18.29 -29.68
N TYR A 39 32.52 -19.08 -29.03
CA TYR A 39 32.88 -20.15 -28.12
C TYR A 39 32.04 -21.39 -28.46
N GLU A 40 32.43 -22.56 -27.98
CA GLU A 40 31.73 -23.83 -28.22
C GLU A 40 30.23 -23.78 -27.89
N GLY A 41 29.85 -23.09 -26.80
CA GLY A 41 28.48 -22.99 -26.30
C GLY A 41 27.78 -21.66 -26.55
N GLY A 42 28.47 -20.63 -27.04
CA GLY A 42 27.90 -19.29 -27.21
C GLY A 42 28.81 -18.28 -27.90
N SER A 43 28.45 -17.00 -27.87
CA SER A 43 29.30 -15.89 -28.32
C SER A 43 29.25 -14.77 -27.29
N ILE A 44 30.34 -14.02 -27.18
CA ILE A 44 30.35 -12.74 -26.47
C ILE A 44 30.54 -11.65 -27.50
N TYR A 45 29.64 -10.67 -27.50
CA TYR A 45 29.69 -9.47 -28.33
C TYR A 45 30.00 -8.27 -27.45
N TRP A 46 30.89 -7.40 -27.92
CA TRP A 46 31.23 -6.14 -27.29
C TRP A 46 30.83 -4.98 -28.20
N SER A 47 30.19 -3.98 -27.62
CA SER A 47 29.97 -2.67 -28.24
C SER A 47 30.46 -1.56 -27.30
N LYS A 48 30.69 -0.37 -27.87
CA LYS A 48 31.03 0.81 -27.07
C LYS A 48 29.92 1.18 -26.07
N ASP A 49 28.66 0.98 -26.46
CA ASP A 49 27.50 1.47 -25.70
C ASP A 49 27.05 0.50 -24.62
N THR A 50 27.23 -0.81 -24.83
CA THR A 50 26.68 -1.87 -23.95
C THR A 50 27.75 -2.72 -23.29
N GLY A 51 29.03 -2.56 -23.63
CA GLY A 51 30.09 -3.43 -23.13
C GLY A 51 29.95 -4.85 -23.67
N ALA A 52 30.55 -5.82 -22.97
CA ALA A 52 30.54 -7.23 -23.38
C ALA A 52 29.31 -7.97 -22.85
N GLN A 53 28.46 -8.44 -23.77
CA GLN A 53 27.22 -9.18 -23.50
C GLN A 53 27.32 -10.56 -24.14
N GLU A 54 26.87 -11.59 -23.40
CA GLU A 54 26.85 -12.95 -23.91
C GLU A 54 25.50 -13.30 -24.56
N ILE A 55 25.56 -14.18 -25.57
CA ILE A 55 24.41 -14.86 -26.13
C ILE A 55 24.72 -16.33 -26.34
N HIS A 56 23.82 -17.23 -25.94
CA HIS A 56 24.08 -18.67 -26.01
C HIS A 56 22.85 -19.51 -26.41
N GLY A 57 23.04 -20.82 -26.58
CA GLY A 57 21.95 -21.78 -26.79
C GLY A 57 20.98 -21.44 -27.95
N SER A 58 19.68 -21.65 -27.70
CA SER A 58 18.62 -21.45 -28.70
C SER A 58 18.46 -19.99 -29.13
N ILE A 59 18.71 -19.04 -28.22
CA ILE A 59 18.63 -17.61 -28.53
C ILE A 59 19.76 -17.22 -29.50
N ARG A 60 20.99 -17.69 -29.25
CA ARG A 60 22.11 -17.53 -30.20
C ARG A 60 21.82 -18.16 -31.55
N LYS A 61 21.28 -19.37 -31.57
CA LYS A 61 20.94 -20.05 -32.83
C LYS A 61 19.98 -19.19 -33.66
N LYS A 62 18.93 -18.67 -33.03
CA LYS A 62 17.95 -17.80 -33.69
C LYS A 62 18.54 -16.46 -34.14
N PHE A 63 19.40 -15.85 -33.32
CA PHE A 63 20.14 -14.64 -33.67
C PHE A 63 20.99 -14.83 -34.95
N LEU A 64 21.69 -15.96 -35.07
CA LEU A 64 22.49 -16.29 -36.26
C LEU A 64 21.62 -16.62 -37.48
N GLU A 65 20.48 -17.31 -37.29
CA GLU A 65 19.53 -17.62 -38.38
C GLU A 65 18.97 -16.35 -39.05
N LEU A 66 18.79 -15.28 -38.26
CA LEU A 66 18.31 -14.00 -38.76
C LEU A 66 19.38 -13.22 -39.55
N GLY A 67 20.61 -13.74 -39.60
CA GLY A 67 21.75 -13.08 -40.25
C GLY A 67 22.15 -11.78 -39.57
N TRP A 68 21.76 -11.59 -38.31
CA TRP A 68 22.02 -10.36 -37.55
C TRP A 68 23.47 -10.24 -37.07
N ASP A 69 24.24 -11.33 -37.14
CA ASP A 69 25.70 -11.29 -37.07
C ASP A 69 26.34 -10.60 -38.29
N LYS A 70 25.55 -10.39 -39.37
CA LYS A 70 25.99 -9.84 -40.67
C LYS A 70 25.23 -8.59 -41.11
N SER A 71 24.16 -8.19 -40.41
CA SER A 71 23.31 -7.05 -40.78
C SER A 71 23.35 -5.93 -39.72
N VAL A 72 23.48 -4.70 -40.20
CA VAL A 72 23.89 -3.44 -39.56
C VAL A 72 22.97 -2.90 -38.44
N ILE A 73 22.10 -3.71 -37.82
CA ILE A 73 21.16 -3.18 -36.81
C ILE A 73 20.99 -4.19 -35.66
N SER A 74 21.80 -3.99 -34.61
CA SER A 74 21.58 -4.40 -33.20
C SER A 74 22.43 -5.56 -32.64
N LEU A 75 23.55 -5.21 -32.00
CA LEU A 75 24.27 -6.09 -31.05
C LEU A 75 23.43 -6.33 -29.78
N PRO A 76 23.69 -7.41 -29.02
CA PRO A 76 23.02 -7.65 -27.74
C PRO A 76 23.33 -6.53 -26.73
N ILE A 77 22.28 -6.12 -26.01
CA ILE A 77 22.35 -5.09 -24.96
C ILE A 77 22.39 -5.71 -23.57
N THR A 78 21.93 -6.96 -23.46
CA THR A 78 21.91 -7.74 -22.23
C THR A 78 22.57 -9.09 -22.46
N ASP A 79 23.15 -9.65 -21.41
CA ASP A 79 23.34 -11.09 -21.27
C ASP A 79 21.98 -11.82 -21.35
N GLU A 80 22.00 -13.15 -21.44
CA GLU A 80 20.79 -13.94 -21.39
C GLU A 80 20.14 -13.84 -19.99
N CYS A 81 19.01 -13.13 -19.93
CA CYS A 81 18.26 -12.89 -18.71
C CYS A 81 17.15 -13.92 -18.51
N ILE A 82 16.79 -14.19 -17.25
CA ILE A 82 15.58 -14.95 -16.92
C ILE A 82 14.37 -14.02 -17.13
N ALA A 83 13.34 -14.52 -17.80
CA ALA A 83 12.11 -13.79 -18.05
C ALA A 83 11.35 -13.51 -16.72
N ALA A 84 10.50 -12.49 -16.71
CA ALA A 84 9.88 -11.97 -15.47
C ALA A 84 9.00 -12.99 -14.70
N ASP A 85 8.58 -14.08 -15.33
CA ASP A 85 7.80 -15.18 -14.74
C ASP A 85 8.67 -16.32 -14.19
N GLY A 86 9.99 -16.26 -14.37
CA GLY A 86 10.93 -17.30 -13.96
C GLY A 86 11.00 -18.53 -14.87
N ILE A 87 10.27 -18.55 -16.00
CA ILE A 87 10.14 -19.74 -16.86
C ILE A 87 11.09 -19.66 -18.06
N GLY A 88 11.01 -18.58 -18.82
CA GLY A 88 11.75 -18.38 -20.06
C GLY A 88 13.06 -17.63 -19.88
N ARG A 89 13.78 -17.46 -20.98
CA ARG A 89 15.03 -16.69 -21.06
C ARG A 89 14.99 -15.75 -22.25
N TYR A 90 15.71 -14.65 -22.21
CA TYR A 90 15.71 -13.67 -23.29
C TYR A 90 17.00 -12.85 -23.37
N ASN A 91 17.29 -12.34 -24.57
CA ASN A 91 18.20 -11.22 -24.78
C ASN A 91 17.44 -10.07 -25.44
N THR A 92 17.87 -8.82 -25.19
CA THR A 92 17.38 -7.65 -25.91
C THR A 92 18.44 -7.04 -26.80
N PHE A 93 17.97 -6.39 -27.86
CA PHE A 93 18.80 -5.87 -28.95
C PHE A 93 18.25 -4.49 -29.38
N GLY A 94 19.13 -3.61 -29.85
CA GLY A 94 18.78 -2.34 -30.49
C GLY A 94 18.56 -1.17 -29.54
N GLU A 95 18.88 0.05 -29.98
CA GLU A 95 18.77 1.26 -29.15
C GLU A 95 17.37 1.39 -28.53
N GLY A 96 17.30 1.44 -27.20
CA GLY A 96 16.03 1.57 -26.47
C GLY A 96 15.21 0.28 -26.30
N HIS A 97 15.80 -0.91 -26.46
CA HIS A 97 15.13 -2.21 -26.34
C HIS A 97 13.94 -2.33 -27.30
N GLU A 98 14.16 -2.10 -28.59
CA GLU A 98 13.11 -2.22 -29.61
C GLU A 98 13.03 -3.62 -30.25
N LEU A 99 13.84 -4.56 -29.76
CA LEU A 99 13.87 -5.95 -30.19
C LEU A 99 14.23 -6.88 -29.03
N GLY A 100 13.59 -8.04 -28.98
CA GLY A 100 13.92 -9.13 -28.07
C GLY A 100 13.84 -10.50 -28.74
N ILE A 101 14.71 -11.42 -28.33
CA ILE A 101 14.57 -12.86 -28.64
C ILE A 101 14.25 -13.57 -27.34
N TYR A 102 13.06 -14.18 -27.28
CA TYR A 102 12.56 -14.89 -26.11
C TYR A 102 12.51 -16.38 -26.38
N TRP A 103 12.94 -17.18 -25.40
CA TRP A 103 12.96 -18.63 -25.46
C TRP A 103 12.23 -19.26 -24.27
N THR A 104 11.47 -20.31 -24.54
CA THR A 104 11.01 -21.28 -23.54
C THR A 104 11.17 -22.71 -24.08
N PRO A 105 11.18 -23.73 -23.20
CA PRO A 105 11.14 -25.13 -23.65
C PRO A 105 9.92 -25.46 -24.52
N GLN A 106 8.80 -24.78 -24.33
CA GLN A 106 7.53 -25.05 -25.02
C GLN A 106 7.42 -24.36 -26.38
N THR A 107 7.94 -23.14 -26.51
CA THR A 107 7.79 -22.33 -27.73
C THR A 107 9.03 -22.35 -28.60
N GLY A 108 10.23 -22.55 -28.03
CA GLY A 108 11.48 -22.26 -28.73
C GLY A 108 11.78 -20.76 -28.77
N ALA A 109 12.83 -20.39 -29.49
CA ALA A 109 13.34 -19.01 -29.53
C ALA A 109 12.68 -18.21 -30.66
N HIS A 110 12.04 -17.09 -30.30
CA HIS A 110 11.35 -16.21 -31.24
C HIS A 110 11.71 -14.75 -31.04
N GLU A 111 11.94 -14.09 -32.16
CA GLU A 111 12.22 -12.67 -32.30
C GLU A 111 10.94 -11.85 -32.32
N ILE A 112 10.96 -10.70 -31.67
CA ILE A 112 9.85 -9.75 -31.68
C ILE A 112 10.43 -8.33 -31.64
N TYR A 113 9.97 -7.45 -32.54
CA TYR A 113 10.55 -6.12 -32.67
C TYR A 113 9.51 -5.03 -33.00
N GLY A 114 9.98 -3.79 -33.04
CA GLY A 114 9.21 -2.62 -33.46
C GLY A 114 7.95 -2.38 -32.63
N ASP A 115 6.89 -1.92 -33.28
CA ASP A 115 5.64 -1.55 -32.60
C ASP A 115 4.93 -2.76 -31.98
N ILE A 116 5.12 -3.96 -32.55
CA ILE A 116 4.56 -5.20 -31.98
C ILE A 116 5.25 -5.53 -30.65
N TYR A 117 6.58 -5.37 -30.58
CA TYR A 117 7.32 -5.56 -29.34
C TYR A 117 6.95 -4.55 -28.26
N LYS A 118 6.90 -3.26 -28.62
CA LYS A 118 6.49 -2.18 -27.72
C LYS A 118 5.10 -2.43 -27.16
N LYS A 119 4.16 -2.85 -28.02
CA LYS A 119 2.80 -3.21 -27.60
C LYS A 119 2.79 -4.40 -26.65
N TRP A 120 3.52 -5.47 -26.96
CA TRP A 120 3.58 -6.66 -26.12
C TRP A 120 4.17 -6.36 -24.73
N LEU A 121 5.25 -5.57 -24.67
CA LEU A 121 5.82 -5.11 -23.40
C LEU A 121 4.82 -4.25 -22.61
N ALA A 122 4.10 -3.33 -23.27
CA ALA A 122 3.07 -2.51 -22.64
C ALA A 122 1.90 -3.34 -22.09
N LEU A 123 1.62 -4.52 -22.66
CA LEU A 123 0.62 -5.46 -22.15
C LEU A 123 1.12 -6.30 -20.96
N GLY A 124 2.37 -6.15 -20.53
CA GLY A 124 3.01 -6.93 -19.46
C GLY A 124 3.97 -8.03 -19.96
N GLY A 125 4.33 -8.03 -21.25
CA GLY A 125 5.28 -8.99 -21.84
C GLY A 125 4.88 -10.43 -21.60
N VAL A 126 5.80 -11.25 -21.09
CA VAL A 126 5.55 -12.67 -20.75
C VAL A 126 4.46 -12.86 -19.69
N LYS A 127 4.19 -11.86 -18.84
CA LYS A 127 3.10 -11.87 -17.84
C LYS A 127 1.76 -11.37 -18.41
N SER A 128 1.74 -10.90 -19.65
CA SER A 128 0.51 -10.46 -20.31
C SER A 128 -0.45 -11.62 -20.56
N SER A 129 -1.70 -11.30 -20.89
CA SER A 129 -2.67 -12.29 -21.34
C SER A 129 -2.27 -13.03 -22.64
N LEU A 130 -1.21 -12.60 -23.33
CA LEU A 130 -0.73 -13.21 -24.57
C LEU A 130 0.34 -14.29 -24.33
N GLY A 131 1.13 -14.17 -23.27
CA GLY A 131 2.25 -15.08 -22.97
C GLY A 131 3.45 -14.90 -23.91
N TYR A 132 4.21 -15.97 -24.11
CA TYR A 132 5.41 -15.97 -24.96
C TYR A 132 5.09 -15.91 -26.45
N PRO A 133 5.96 -15.29 -27.28
CA PRO A 133 5.87 -15.39 -28.73
C PRO A 133 6.05 -16.86 -29.17
N ILE A 134 5.24 -17.26 -30.15
CA ILE A 134 5.33 -18.58 -30.83
C ILE A 134 5.73 -18.43 -32.31
N THR A 135 5.83 -17.20 -32.79
CA THR A 135 6.36 -16.88 -34.12
C THR A 135 7.19 -15.60 -34.06
N GLY A 136 8.16 -15.49 -34.96
CA GLY A 136 8.70 -14.19 -35.35
C GLY A 136 7.67 -13.31 -36.07
N GLU A 137 8.02 -12.06 -36.34
CA GLU A 137 7.15 -11.10 -37.02
C GLU A 137 7.01 -11.41 -38.53
N LYS A 138 5.79 -11.70 -38.97
CA LYS A 138 5.45 -12.10 -40.34
C LYS A 138 4.65 -11.03 -41.08
N PRO A 139 4.76 -10.92 -42.41
CA PRO A 139 3.85 -10.09 -43.20
C PRO A 139 2.44 -10.68 -43.18
N THR A 140 1.43 -9.81 -43.13
CA THR A 140 0.04 -10.20 -43.35
C THR A 140 -0.21 -10.48 -44.83
N SER A 141 -1.18 -11.34 -45.12
CA SER A 141 -1.60 -11.63 -46.51
C SER A 141 -2.61 -10.63 -47.08
N ALA A 142 -3.02 -9.64 -46.27
CA ALA A 142 -4.04 -8.65 -46.60
C ALA A 142 -3.57 -7.53 -47.54
N PRO A 143 -4.47 -6.89 -48.30
CA PRO A 143 -4.14 -5.79 -49.22
C PRO A 143 -3.48 -4.57 -48.57
N SER A 144 -3.67 -4.39 -47.26
CA SER A 144 -3.20 -3.23 -46.48
C SER A 144 -1.74 -3.32 -45.98
N GLN A 145 -0.98 -4.36 -46.36
CA GLN A 145 0.44 -4.53 -46.02
C GLN A 145 0.76 -4.37 -44.51
N GLY A 146 0.05 -5.09 -43.64
CA GLY A 146 0.34 -5.15 -42.20
C GLY A 146 1.38 -6.22 -41.85
N ARG A 147 1.80 -6.28 -40.58
CA ARG A 147 2.67 -7.31 -40.01
C ARG A 147 2.04 -7.88 -38.73
N TYR A 148 2.42 -9.08 -38.32
CA TYR A 148 1.89 -9.68 -37.10
C TYR A 148 2.86 -10.67 -36.46
N SER A 149 2.71 -10.86 -35.15
CA SER A 149 3.33 -11.95 -34.40
C SER A 149 2.26 -12.69 -33.61
N GLU A 150 2.38 -14.01 -33.55
CA GLU A 150 1.55 -14.88 -32.72
C GLU A 150 2.22 -15.17 -31.39
N PHE A 151 1.38 -15.29 -30.37
CA PHE A 151 1.74 -15.62 -28.99
C PHE A 151 0.91 -16.81 -28.52
N GLN A 152 1.29 -17.39 -27.40
CA GLN A 152 0.61 -18.57 -26.83
C GLN A 152 -0.92 -18.41 -26.75
N ASN A 153 -1.40 -17.21 -26.38
CA ASN A 153 -2.81 -16.94 -26.10
C ASN A 153 -3.42 -15.82 -26.96
N GLY A 154 -2.83 -15.51 -28.12
CA GLY A 154 -3.36 -14.51 -29.04
C GLY A 154 -2.35 -14.09 -30.10
N ALA A 155 -2.61 -12.96 -30.76
CA ALA A 155 -1.71 -12.38 -31.74
C ALA A 155 -1.76 -10.86 -31.64
N ILE A 156 -0.67 -10.20 -32.04
CA ILE A 156 -0.66 -8.75 -32.24
C ILE A 156 -0.50 -8.49 -33.73
N TYR A 157 -1.43 -7.72 -34.28
CA TYR A 157 -1.39 -7.26 -35.67
C TYR A 157 -1.06 -5.79 -35.70
N TRP A 158 -0.11 -5.42 -36.55
CA TRP A 158 0.26 -4.05 -36.82
C TRP A 158 -0.17 -3.65 -38.24
N SER A 159 -0.70 -2.45 -38.37
CA SER A 159 -0.91 -1.81 -39.67
C SER A 159 -0.53 -0.34 -39.61
N LYS A 160 -0.03 0.22 -40.72
CA LYS A 160 0.38 1.64 -40.77
C LYS A 160 -0.72 2.62 -40.33
N PRO A 161 -2.02 2.43 -40.67
CA PRO A 161 -3.07 3.36 -40.25
C PRO A 161 -3.43 3.32 -38.76
N THR A 162 -3.29 2.18 -38.09
CA THR A 162 -3.87 1.97 -36.75
C THR A 162 -2.86 1.57 -35.67
N GLY A 163 -1.64 1.17 -36.06
CA GLY A 163 -0.63 0.68 -35.13
C GLY A 163 -0.86 -0.78 -34.75
N ALA A 164 -0.23 -1.21 -33.66
CA ALA A 164 -0.24 -2.59 -33.16
C ALA A 164 -1.40 -2.83 -32.18
N HIS A 165 -2.23 -3.82 -32.46
CA HIS A 165 -3.39 -4.20 -31.64
C HIS A 165 -3.40 -5.69 -31.34
N GLU A 166 -3.69 -6.06 -30.09
CA GLU A 166 -3.85 -7.46 -29.73
C GLU A 166 -5.25 -8.00 -30.04
N VAL A 167 -5.29 -9.25 -30.48
CA VAL A 167 -6.50 -10.06 -30.64
C VAL A 167 -6.27 -11.35 -29.85
N ARG A 168 -7.02 -11.57 -28.78
CA ARG A 168 -6.83 -12.74 -27.90
C ARG A 168 -7.54 -13.96 -28.49
N LYS A 169 -7.11 -15.14 -28.02
CA LYS A 169 -7.37 -16.43 -28.67
C LYS A 169 -8.80 -16.67 -29.14
N GLU A 170 -9.82 -16.41 -28.33
CA GLU A 170 -11.21 -16.70 -28.69
C GLU A 170 -11.73 -15.82 -29.82
N ILE A 171 -11.44 -14.51 -29.79
CA ILE A 171 -11.79 -13.59 -30.88
C ILE A 171 -10.91 -13.88 -32.10
N LEU A 172 -9.62 -14.16 -31.90
CA LEU A 172 -8.67 -14.52 -32.95
C LEU A 172 -9.12 -15.76 -33.72
N ASP A 173 -9.54 -16.81 -33.01
CA ASP A 173 -10.00 -18.07 -33.60
C ASP A 173 -11.32 -17.87 -34.38
N GLN A 174 -12.24 -17.03 -33.89
CA GLN A 174 -13.45 -16.68 -34.61
C GLN A 174 -13.16 -15.82 -35.85
N TRP A 175 -12.33 -14.80 -35.71
CA TRP A 175 -11.95 -13.89 -36.79
C TRP A 175 -11.24 -14.66 -37.91
N LYS A 176 -10.31 -15.57 -37.57
CA LYS A 176 -9.64 -16.46 -38.54
C LYS A 176 -10.63 -17.39 -39.26
N LYS A 177 -11.65 -17.93 -38.59
CA LYS A 177 -12.71 -18.73 -39.23
C LYS A 177 -13.51 -17.94 -40.27
N GLN A 178 -13.60 -16.63 -40.12
CA GLN A 178 -14.30 -15.73 -41.06
C GLN A 178 -13.38 -15.18 -42.16
N GLY A 179 -12.22 -15.81 -42.38
CA GLY A 179 -11.23 -15.40 -43.38
C GLY A 179 -10.14 -14.46 -42.86
N GLY A 180 -10.16 -14.12 -41.56
CA GLY A 180 -9.11 -13.35 -40.90
C GLY A 180 -8.82 -12.02 -41.58
N GLU A 181 -7.55 -11.74 -41.81
CA GLU A 181 -7.08 -10.51 -42.45
C GLU A 181 -7.54 -10.36 -43.91
N ASN A 182 -7.91 -11.46 -44.58
CA ASN A 182 -8.47 -11.49 -45.94
C ASN A 182 -10.00 -11.52 -45.95
N GLY A 183 -10.62 -11.66 -44.78
CA GLY A 183 -12.06 -11.72 -44.60
C GLY A 183 -12.72 -10.34 -44.70
N LEU A 184 -14.04 -10.32 -44.59
CA LEU A 184 -14.83 -9.09 -44.72
C LEU A 184 -14.47 -8.02 -43.68
N LEU A 185 -13.98 -8.42 -42.50
CA LEU A 185 -13.63 -7.56 -41.37
C LEU A 185 -12.27 -6.87 -41.53
N GLY A 186 -11.31 -7.49 -42.22
CA GLY A 186 -9.94 -6.97 -42.37
C GLY A 186 -9.14 -7.00 -41.05
N LEU A 187 -8.06 -6.21 -40.98
CA LEU A 187 -7.17 -6.11 -39.81
C LEU A 187 -7.85 -5.43 -38.60
N PRO A 188 -7.47 -5.78 -37.35
CA PRO A 188 -7.98 -5.14 -36.15
C PRO A 188 -7.53 -3.67 -36.09
N ILE A 189 -8.43 -2.82 -35.59
CA ILE A 189 -8.19 -1.38 -35.40
C ILE A 189 -8.33 -0.96 -33.92
N SER A 190 -8.58 -1.93 -33.05
CA SER A 190 -8.57 -1.76 -31.60
C SER A 190 -7.99 -3.00 -30.95
N ASP A 191 -7.47 -2.79 -29.75
CA ASP A 191 -7.25 -3.83 -28.76
C ASP A 191 -8.58 -4.48 -28.36
N GLU A 192 -8.50 -5.53 -27.56
CA GLU A 192 -9.71 -6.18 -27.08
C GLU A 192 -10.33 -5.36 -25.93
N LEU A 193 -11.52 -4.81 -26.14
CA LEU A 193 -12.23 -3.92 -25.22
C LEU A 193 -13.43 -4.62 -24.57
N PRO A 194 -13.78 -4.35 -23.30
CA PRO A 194 -15.06 -4.79 -22.74
C PRO A 194 -16.23 -4.04 -23.41
N ASP A 195 -17.36 -4.73 -23.58
CA ASP A 195 -18.63 -4.08 -23.91
C ASP A 195 -19.28 -3.42 -22.68
N VAL A 196 -20.27 -2.55 -22.90
CA VAL A 196 -20.83 -1.63 -21.88
C VAL A 196 -21.29 -2.35 -20.59
N ALA A 197 -21.76 -3.59 -20.70
CA ALA A 197 -22.23 -4.40 -19.57
C ALA A 197 -21.13 -5.26 -18.92
N GLU A 198 -19.89 -5.22 -19.42
CA GLU A 198 -18.78 -6.11 -19.05
C GLU A 198 -19.15 -7.61 -19.11
N SER A 199 -20.19 -7.98 -19.85
CA SER A 199 -20.58 -9.38 -20.10
C SER A 199 -19.97 -9.92 -21.38
N GLU A 200 -19.41 -9.05 -22.23
CA GLU A 200 -18.73 -9.39 -23.49
C GLU A 200 -17.45 -8.56 -23.67
N ARG A 201 -16.48 -9.09 -24.42
CA ARG A 201 -15.31 -8.37 -24.92
C ARG A 201 -15.31 -8.40 -26.44
N TYR A 202 -14.83 -7.34 -27.07
CA TYR A 202 -14.77 -7.24 -28.52
C TYR A 202 -13.48 -6.61 -29.02
N ASN A 203 -13.03 -7.04 -30.20
CA ASN A 203 -12.14 -6.24 -31.03
C ASN A 203 -12.98 -5.51 -32.09
N THR A 204 -12.60 -4.27 -32.39
CA THR A 204 -13.18 -3.53 -33.51
C THR A 204 -12.33 -3.77 -34.75
N PHE A 205 -13.01 -4.08 -35.84
CA PHE A 205 -12.43 -4.20 -37.17
C PHE A 205 -13.01 -3.12 -38.07
N LYS A 206 -12.45 -2.92 -39.28
CA LYS A 206 -12.83 -1.79 -40.16
C LYS A 206 -14.33 -1.72 -40.47
N LYS A 207 -15.06 -2.84 -40.44
CA LYS A 207 -16.48 -2.90 -40.84
C LYS A 207 -17.46 -3.18 -39.70
N GLU A 208 -17.11 -4.01 -38.70
CA GLU A 208 -18.01 -4.41 -37.59
C GLU A 208 -17.21 -4.83 -36.33
N LYS A 209 -17.90 -5.07 -35.20
CA LYS A 209 -17.33 -5.61 -33.95
C LYS A 209 -17.43 -7.13 -33.93
N LEU A 210 -16.40 -7.82 -33.43
CA LEU A 210 -16.47 -9.24 -33.12
C LEU A 210 -16.38 -9.44 -31.60
N THR A 211 -17.37 -10.09 -31.00
CA THR A 211 -17.52 -10.23 -29.55
C THR A 211 -17.22 -11.65 -29.06
N ARG A 212 -16.88 -11.77 -27.77
CA ARG A 212 -16.88 -13.00 -26.97
C ARG A 212 -17.53 -12.70 -25.63
N GLU A 213 -18.09 -13.70 -24.95
CA GLU A 213 -18.45 -13.53 -23.53
C GLU A 213 -17.23 -13.09 -22.71
N TRP A 214 -17.40 -12.01 -21.95
CA TRP A 214 -16.40 -11.51 -21.01
C TRP A 214 -16.37 -12.47 -19.85
N LYS A 215 -15.30 -13.25 -19.83
CA LYS A 215 -14.75 -13.81 -18.61
C LYS A 215 -13.56 -12.92 -18.33
N SER A 216 -13.59 -12.17 -17.22
CA SER A 216 -12.49 -11.32 -16.77
C SER A 216 -11.16 -11.99 -17.13
N PRO A 217 -10.22 -11.32 -17.83
CA PRO A 217 -8.96 -11.93 -18.19
C PRO A 217 -8.30 -12.40 -16.92
N GLY A 218 -8.33 -13.71 -16.76
CA GLY A 218 -7.52 -14.35 -15.79
C GLY A 218 -6.06 -14.11 -16.19
N ILE A 219 -5.37 -13.17 -15.53
CA ILE A 219 -4.42 -13.73 -14.57
C ILE A 219 -5.34 -14.62 -13.76
N ASN A 220 -5.38 -15.93 -13.99
CA ASN A 220 -6.03 -16.76 -13.00
C ASN A 220 -5.29 -16.32 -11.73
N PRO A 221 -5.93 -15.59 -10.78
CA PRO A 221 -5.34 -15.60 -9.46
C PRO A 221 -5.24 -17.09 -9.18
N PRO A 222 -4.05 -17.62 -8.85
CA PRO A 222 -3.86 -19.07 -8.74
C PRO A 222 -5.05 -19.61 -7.96
N LYS A 223 -5.96 -20.36 -8.62
CA LYS A 223 -7.38 -20.47 -8.25
C LYS A 223 -7.58 -20.54 -6.74
N ASP A 224 -7.75 -19.44 -6.02
CA ASP A 224 -7.36 -19.31 -4.58
C ASP A 224 -6.90 -20.64 -3.95
N HIS A 225 -5.78 -21.19 -4.45
CA HIS A 225 -5.48 -22.58 -4.15
C HIS A 225 -4.99 -22.51 -2.72
N ASN A 226 -5.75 -23.08 -1.80
CA ASN A 226 -5.29 -23.29 -0.44
C ASN A 226 -4.60 -24.64 -0.43
N PRO A 227 -3.27 -24.74 -0.71
CA PRO A 227 -2.60 -26.01 -0.57
C PRO A 227 -2.78 -26.49 0.87
N GLN A 228 -3.49 -27.60 1.00
CA GLN A 228 -3.76 -28.24 2.29
C GLN A 228 -2.52 -29.04 2.69
N TYR A 229 -1.51 -28.33 3.19
CA TYR A 229 -0.36 -28.97 3.80
C TYR A 229 -0.75 -29.47 5.19
N PRO A 230 -0.47 -30.75 5.51
CA PRO A 230 -0.62 -31.26 6.86
C PRO A 230 0.14 -30.38 7.87
N ILE A 231 -0.54 -29.98 8.94
CA ILE A 231 0.06 -29.30 10.09
C ILE A 231 -0.01 -30.20 11.31
N THR A 232 1.05 -30.17 12.11
CA THR A 232 1.08 -30.76 13.44
C THR A 232 1.74 -29.82 14.43
N ALA A 233 1.34 -29.90 15.70
CA ALA A 233 1.91 -29.13 16.77
C ALA A 233 2.24 -30.03 17.96
N MET A 234 3.23 -29.62 18.73
CA MET A 234 3.63 -30.29 19.97
C MET A 234 3.82 -29.23 21.06
N HIS A 235 3.57 -29.61 22.30
CA HIS A 235 3.80 -28.78 23.50
C HIS A 235 4.20 -29.69 24.67
N ASP A 236 4.74 -29.08 25.73
CA ASP A 236 5.19 -29.78 26.94
C ASP A 236 6.24 -30.86 26.65
N ARG A 237 7.13 -30.60 25.69
CA ARG A 237 8.25 -31.50 25.35
C ARG A 237 9.53 -31.02 26.01
N ASN A 238 10.24 -31.89 26.72
CA ASN A 238 11.64 -31.62 27.06
C ASN A 238 12.53 -31.68 25.81
N LEU A 239 13.79 -31.26 25.94
CA LEU A 239 14.74 -31.20 24.81
C LEU A 239 14.88 -32.53 24.06
N SER A 240 14.98 -33.65 24.79
CA SER A 240 15.18 -34.98 24.20
C SER A 240 13.98 -35.40 23.34
N ASN A 241 12.77 -35.25 23.87
CA ASN A 241 11.55 -35.61 23.15
C ASN A 241 11.31 -34.66 21.96
N HIS A 242 11.52 -33.35 22.15
CA HIS A 242 11.38 -32.35 21.09
C HIS A 242 12.31 -32.63 19.91
N THR A 243 13.59 -32.91 20.19
CA THR A 243 14.59 -33.22 19.15
C THR A 243 14.21 -34.51 18.41
N LYS A 244 13.89 -35.59 19.15
CA LYS A 244 13.54 -36.88 18.55
C LYS A 244 12.28 -36.82 17.68
N GLU A 245 11.23 -36.14 18.16
CA GLU A 245 9.98 -35.96 17.42
C GLU A 245 10.19 -35.03 16.21
N GLY A 246 10.95 -33.94 16.39
CA GLY A 246 11.32 -33.01 15.33
C GLY A 246 12.12 -33.67 14.20
N ASP A 247 13.14 -34.46 14.50
CA ASP A 247 13.91 -35.21 13.50
C ASP A 247 13.04 -36.16 12.67
N ALA A 248 12.04 -36.77 13.32
CA ALA A 248 11.08 -37.64 12.63
C ALA A 248 10.14 -36.85 11.70
N LEU A 249 9.79 -35.61 12.06
CA LEU A 249 8.99 -34.70 11.23
C LEU A 249 9.81 -34.17 10.04
N VAL A 250 11.05 -33.77 10.25
CA VAL A 250 11.96 -33.32 9.17
C VAL A 250 12.13 -34.42 8.11
N LYS A 251 12.31 -35.68 8.54
CA LYS A 251 12.36 -36.84 7.62
C LYS A 251 11.08 -37.05 6.80
N LYS A 252 9.95 -36.52 7.26
CA LYS A 252 8.65 -36.54 6.57
C LYS A 252 8.39 -35.28 5.73
N GLY A 253 9.37 -34.38 5.59
CA GLY A 253 9.24 -33.14 4.83
C GLY A 253 8.50 -32.03 5.60
N PHE A 254 8.45 -32.10 6.92
CA PHE A 254 7.93 -31.01 7.74
C PHE A 254 9.02 -30.00 8.08
N ARG A 255 8.62 -28.74 8.14
CA ARG A 255 9.44 -27.63 8.61
C ARG A 255 8.75 -26.91 9.75
N MET A 256 9.55 -26.24 10.59
CA MET A 256 9.04 -25.51 11.73
C MET A 256 8.61 -24.10 11.32
N ILE A 257 7.44 -23.68 11.79
CA ILE A 257 6.88 -22.33 11.58
C ILE A 257 6.59 -21.58 12.89
N SER A 258 6.67 -22.28 14.02
CA SER A 258 6.61 -21.68 15.36
C SER A 258 7.46 -22.49 16.32
N LEU A 259 8.21 -21.81 17.19
CA LEU A 259 9.03 -22.40 18.25
C LEU A 259 8.90 -21.55 19.51
N SER A 260 8.70 -22.21 20.64
CA SER A 260 8.68 -21.61 21.96
C SER A 260 9.55 -22.44 22.89
N VAL A 261 10.47 -21.79 23.60
CA VAL A 261 11.22 -22.39 24.72
C VAL A 261 10.77 -21.72 26.01
N TYR A 262 10.36 -22.51 27.00
CA TYR A 262 9.73 -22.00 28.23
C TYR A 262 10.01 -22.90 29.43
N GLY A 263 9.53 -22.50 30.61
CA GLY A 263 9.75 -23.24 31.86
C GLY A 263 11.04 -22.83 32.55
N GLU A 264 11.80 -23.81 33.04
CA GLU A 264 13.03 -23.60 33.80
C GLU A 264 14.26 -23.65 32.88
N PRO A 265 15.17 -22.67 32.89
CA PRO A 265 16.33 -22.65 31.99
C PRO A 265 17.20 -23.92 32.05
N LYS A 266 17.29 -24.56 33.23
CA LYS A 266 18.05 -25.81 33.41
C LYS A 266 17.45 -27.00 32.67
N ASP A 267 16.12 -27.05 32.56
CA ASP A 267 15.35 -28.13 31.96
C ASP A 267 14.14 -27.54 31.21
N PRO A 268 14.40 -26.88 30.07
CA PRO A 268 13.37 -26.15 29.37
C PRO A 268 12.40 -27.10 28.67
N LEU A 269 11.17 -26.64 28.56
CA LEU A 269 10.11 -27.23 27.74
C LEU A 269 10.01 -26.50 26.40
N TYR A 270 9.48 -27.21 25.41
CA TYR A 270 9.32 -26.74 24.05
C TYR A 270 7.89 -26.92 23.58
N ALA A 271 7.41 -25.91 22.86
CA ALA A 271 6.21 -25.99 22.03
C ALA A 271 6.56 -25.55 20.61
N SER A 272 6.00 -26.21 19.60
CA SER A 272 6.29 -25.90 18.20
C SER A 272 5.17 -26.30 17.26
N VAL A 273 5.08 -25.60 16.14
CA VAL A 273 4.16 -25.89 15.04
C VAL A 273 4.98 -26.22 13.80
N TRP A 274 4.53 -27.25 13.08
CA TRP A 274 5.19 -27.83 11.93
C TRP A 274 4.22 -27.95 10.76
N ILE A 275 4.69 -27.64 9.57
CA ILE A 275 3.92 -27.75 8.31
C ILE A 275 4.67 -28.63 7.32
N GLN A 276 3.96 -29.54 6.65
CA GLN A 276 4.54 -30.42 5.63
C GLN A 276 4.62 -29.71 4.28
N ASN A 277 5.80 -29.23 3.91
CA ASN A 277 6.03 -28.61 2.61
C ASN A 277 7.37 -29.13 2.05
N PRO A 278 7.35 -30.10 1.12
CA PRO A 278 8.57 -30.71 0.59
C PRO A 278 9.39 -29.76 -0.32
N GLU A 279 8.80 -28.66 -0.78
CA GLU A 279 9.45 -27.65 -1.64
C GLU A 279 10.04 -26.48 -0.86
N ALA A 280 9.83 -26.43 0.46
CA ALA A 280 10.33 -25.34 1.28
C ALA A 280 11.86 -25.37 1.47
N ALA A 281 12.44 -24.18 1.61
CA ALA A 281 13.86 -23.99 1.90
C ALA A 281 14.33 -24.81 3.11
N LYS A 282 15.59 -25.26 3.07
CA LYS A 282 16.19 -26.07 4.13
C LYS A 282 16.24 -25.28 5.43
N GLN A 283 15.99 -25.96 6.55
CA GLN A 283 16.09 -25.38 7.88
C GLN A 283 17.19 -26.02 8.71
N THR A 284 17.73 -25.23 9.63
CA THR A 284 18.59 -25.68 10.73
C THR A 284 18.14 -25.00 12.00
N ALA A 285 18.35 -25.65 13.14
CA ALA A 285 17.91 -25.12 14.42
C ALA A 285 19.00 -25.28 15.49
N ILE A 286 18.90 -24.45 16.52
CA ILE A 286 19.67 -24.58 17.75
C ILE A 286 18.72 -24.54 18.94
N TYR A 287 18.97 -25.40 19.92
CA TYR A 287 18.16 -25.53 21.12
C TYR A 287 19.05 -25.45 22.36
N LYS A 288 18.51 -24.92 23.46
CA LYS A 288 19.17 -24.85 24.76
C LYS A 288 20.54 -24.15 24.70
N ALA A 289 20.64 -23.07 23.93
CA ALA A 289 21.89 -22.33 23.76
C ALA A 289 21.99 -21.14 24.72
N SER A 290 23.17 -20.87 25.27
CA SER A 290 23.51 -19.59 25.87
C SER A 290 23.53 -18.46 24.83
N GLY A 291 23.56 -17.21 25.28
CA GLY A 291 23.68 -16.06 24.36
C GLY A 291 24.95 -16.10 23.50
N ALA A 292 26.07 -16.59 24.04
CA ALA A 292 27.32 -16.73 23.29
C ALA A 292 27.24 -17.85 22.24
N GLU A 293 26.68 -19.00 22.60
CA GLU A 293 26.47 -20.12 21.66
C GLU A 293 25.49 -19.74 20.55
N TYR A 294 24.40 -19.05 20.88
CA TYR A 294 23.47 -18.51 19.89
C TYR A 294 24.18 -17.53 18.93
N GLN A 295 24.98 -16.60 19.46
CA GLN A 295 25.68 -15.62 18.62
C GLN A 295 26.69 -16.29 17.69
N GLN A 296 27.42 -17.31 18.18
CA GLN A 296 28.33 -18.11 17.36
C GLN A 296 27.56 -18.87 16.27
N PHE A 297 26.47 -19.54 16.64
CA PHE A 297 25.62 -20.26 15.69
C PHE A 297 25.06 -19.32 14.61
N TYR A 298 24.54 -18.14 14.99
CA TYR A 298 24.10 -17.12 14.04
C TYR A 298 25.19 -16.77 13.02
N ASN A 299 26.39 -16.47 13.49
CA ASN A 299 27.51 -16.09 12.63
C ASN A 299 27.91 -17.22 11.66
N ASP A 300 27.85 -18.46 12.12
CA ASP A 300 28.20 -19.64 11.31
C ASP A 300 27.11 -19.99 10.29
N GLN A 301 25.84 -19.83 10.63
CA GLN A 301 24.72 -20.09 9.72
C GLN A 301 24.61 -19.02 8.62
N VAL A 302 24.81 -17.74 8.97
CA VAL A 302 24.79 -16.66 7.98
C VAL A 302 25.87 -16.85 6.90
N LYS A 303 27.07 -17.33 7.28
CA LYS A 303 28.13 -17.69 6.32
C LYS A 303 27.73 -18.82 5.37
N LYS A 304 26.79 -19.67 5.77
CA LYS A 304 26.26 -20.80 4.98
C LYS A 304 25.00 -20.43 4.19
N GLY A 305 24.56 -19.17 4.21
CA GLY A 305 23.32 -18.73 3.54
C GLY A 305 22.04 -18.99 4.33
N PHE A 306 22.14 -19.36 5.61
CA PHE A 306 21.02 -19.58 6.51
C PHE A 306 20.79 -18.35 7.39
N TYR A 307 19.55 -17.85 7.44
CA TYR A 307 19.17 -16.66 8.19
C TYR A 307 18.05 -16.97 9.18
N PRO A 308 17.99 -16.28 10.34
CA PRO A 308 17.02 -16.62 11.37
C PRO A 308 15.61 -16.29 10.92
N ILE A 309 14.66 -17.17 11.23
CA ILE A 309 13.24 -16.99 10.94
C ILE A 309 12.37 -17.04 12.20
N ILE A 310 12.85 -17.69 13.26
CA ILE A 310 12.19 -17.81 14.56
C ILE A 310 13.26 -17.68 15.64
N ILE A 311 12.95 -16.91 16.68
CA ILE A 311 13.77 -16.81 17.90
C ILE A 311 12.88 -16.88 19.13
N SER A 312 13.27 -17.67 20.11
CA SER A 312 12.60 -17.79 21.40
C SER A 312 13.65 -17.86 22.50
N ALA A 313 13.33 -17.28 23.66
CA ALA A 313 14.24 -17.24 24.79
C ALA A 313 13.50 -17.29 26.13
N LEU A 314 14.17 -17.81 27.15
CA LEU A 314 13.74 -17.73 28.55
C LEU A 314 14.93 -17.44 29.49
N GLY A 315 14.65 -17.24 30.77
CA GLY A 315 15.66 -16.94 31.77
C GLY A 315 16.14 -15.49 31.73
N SER A 316 17.14 -15.16 32.54
CA SER A 316 17.70 -13.80 32.66
C SER A 316 19.22 -13.85 32.86
N GLY A 317 19.90 -12.76 32.48
CA GLY A 317 21.34 -12.60 32.68
C GLY A 317 22.16 -13.76 32.10
N SER A 318 23.04 -14.35 32.91
CA SER A 318 23.87 -15.49 32.52
C SER A 318 23.11 -16.81 32.36
N ASN A 319 21.85 -16.88 32.81
CA ASN A 319 21.01 -18.08 32.72
C ASN A 319 20.04 -18.04 31.54
N THR A 320 20.19 -17.07 30.62
CA THR A 320 19.35 -16.99 29.42
C THR A 320 19.59 -18.19 28.51
N VAL A 321 18.49 -18.81 28.08
CA VAL A 321 18.46 -19.93 27.15
C VAL A 321 17.72 -19.53 25.90
N PHE A 322 18.38 -19.68 24.76
CA PHE A 322 17.86 -19.43 23.42
C PHE A 322 17.50 -20.73 22.70
N ALA A 323 16.47 -20.63 21.87
CA ALA A 323 16.15 -21.58 20.82
C ALA A 323 15.82 -20.80 19.55
N ALA A 324 16.35 -21.23 18.40
CA ALA A 324 16.16 -20.50 17.15
C ALA A 324 16.13 -21.43 15.94
N VAL A 325 15.41 -21.01 14.91
CA VAL A 325 15.33 -21.69 13.61
C VAL A 325 15.84 -20.74 12.54
N PHE A 326 16.69 -21.27 11.67
CA PHE A 326 17.25 -20.58 10.52
C PHE A 326 16.84 -21.29 9.24
N GLU A 327 16.68 -20.52 8.18
CA GLU A 327 16.25 -20.97 6.87
C GLU A 327 17.23 -20.51 5.80
N GLU A 328 17.51 -21.38 4.84
CA GLU A 328 18.28 -21.05 3.64
C GLU A 328 17.50 -20.02 2.81
N THR A 329 18.11 -18.88 2.46
CA THR A 329 17.47 -17.89 1.58
C THR A 329 18.46 -17.33 0.57
N SER A 330 18.00 -17.21 -0.69
CA SER A 330 18.67 -16.50 -1.77
C SER A 330 18.18 -15.06 -1.95
N GLY A 331 17.13 -14.67 -1.22
CA GLY A 331 16.48 -13.36 -1.30
C GLY A 331 17.03 -12.35 -0.29
N PRO A 332 16.24 -11.29 0.02
CA PRO A 332 16.60 -10.32 1.04
C PRO A 332 16.93 -10.98 2.38
N LYS A 333 17.95 -10.46 3.04
CA LYS A 333 18.55 -11.07 4.23
C LYS A 333 17.89 -10.52 5.49
N PRO A 334 17.20 -11.35 6.30
CA PRO A 334 16.74 -10.92 7.61
C PRO A 334 17.91 -10.53 8.49
N PHE A 335 17.68 -9.63 9.43
CA PHE A 335 18.63 -9.37 10.52
C PHE A 335 17.97 -9.64 11.87
N ALA A 336 18.79 -10.02 12.84
CA ALA A 336 18.35 -10.26 14.21
C ALA A 336 19.17 -9.48 15.24
N ARG A 337 18.55 -9.24 16.39
CA ARG A 337 19.17 -8.68 17.60
C ARG A 337 18.63 -9.43 18.82
N HIS A 338 19.47 -9.58 19.85
CA HIS A 338 19.10 -10.18 21.13
C HIS A 338 19.74 -9.39 22.27
N GLY A 339 19.27 -9.61 23.50
CA GLY A 339 19.73 -8.84 24.67
C GLY A 339 19.26 -7.39 24.68
N LEU A 340 18.24 -7.04 23.88
CA LEU A 340 17.73 -5.68 23.81
C LEU A 340 16.92 -5.37 25.08
N VAL A 341 17.01 -4.15 25.57
CA VAL A 341 16.17 -3.66 26.67
C VAL A 341 14.97 -2.89 26.14
N SER A 342 14.02 -2.62 27.05
CA SER A 342 12.99 -1.60 26.86
C SER A 342 13.63 -0.22 26.69
N GLY A 343 13.16 0.62 25.75
CA GLY A 343 13.69 1.96 25.50
C GLY A 343 12.61 3.04 25.52
N PRO A 344 12.89 4.27 26.01
CA PRO A 344 11.89 5.32 26.13
C PRO A 344 11.40 5.83 24.77
N VAL A 345 10.17 6.35 24.76
CA VAL A 345 9.67 7.23 23.72
C VAL A 345 9.93 8.67 24.15
N ASP A 346 10.97 9.25 23.55
CA ASP A 346 11.25 10.67 23.50
C ASP A 346 11.28 11.41 24.86
N GLY A 347 12.49 11.52 25.43
CA GLY A 347 12.81 12.68 26.29
C GLY A 347 12.81 13.98 25.44
N PRO A 348 12.86 15.16 26.10
CA PRO A 348 12.73 16.48 25.44
C PRO A 348 13.72 16.75 24.30
N ASP A 349 14.80 15.97 24.18
CA ASP A 349 15.81 16.09 23.13
C ASP A 349 15.60 15.20 21.89
N LYS A 350 14.55 14.35 21.84
CA LYS A 350 14.23 13.46 20.68
C LYS A 350 15.40 12.64 20.10
N LYS A 351 16.45 12.33 20.88
CA LYS A 351 17.59 11.52 20.42
C LYS A 351 17.26 10.03 20.46
N ILE A 352 16.67 9.53 19.38
CA ILE A 352 16.33 8.11 19.15
C ILE A 352 17.55 7.36 18.60
N HIS A 353 18.65 7.29 19.35
CA HIS A 353 19.89 6.62 18.88
C HIS A 353 20.40 5.51 19.82
N ASP A 354 19.62 5.10 20.81
CA ASP A 354 20.02 4.01 21.72
C ASP A 354 19.81 2.63 21.08
N THR A 355 20.87 2.16 20.43
CA THR A 355 20.94 0.84 19.76
C THR A 355 20.79 -0.36 20.70
N SER A 356 20.77 -0.16 22.03
CA SER A 356 20.50 -1.22 23.00
C SER A 356 19.01 -1.54 23.14
N THR A 357 18.12 -0.72 22.55
CA THR A 357 16.67 -0.79 22.81
C THR A 357 15.89 -1.45 21.67
N PHE A 358 14.82 -2.18 22.02
CA PHE A 358 13.88 -2.74 21.05
C PHE A 358 13.14 -1.64 20.26
N THR A 359 12.76 -0.55 20.93
CA THR A 359 12.10 0.63 20.33
C THR A 359 12.91 1.22 19.18
N TYR A 360 14.22 1.37 19.36
CA TYR A 360 15.11 1.90 18.34
C TYR A 360 15.11 1.01 17.09
N TRP A 361 15.34 -0.29 17.25
CA TRP A 361 15.43 -1.21 16.11
C TRP A 361 14.11 -1.34 15.36
N ASN A 362 12.96 -1.31 16.05
CA ASN A 362 11.65 -1.28 15.39
C ASN A 362 11.45 0.00 14.54
N ARG A 363 11.80 1.17 15.08
CA ARG A 363 11.73 2.44 14.34
C ARG A 363 12.68 2.45 13.15
N TRP A 364 13.92 2.04 13.38
CA TRP A 364 14.93 1.93 12.32
C TRP A 364 14.48 0.96 11.22
N ALA A 365 13.97 -0.22 11.58
CA ALA A 365 13.47 -1.21 10.65
C ALA A 365 12.38 -0.61 9.75
N LYS A 366 11.37 0.03 10.34
CA LYS A 366 10.26 0.63 9.59
C LYS A 366 10.74 1.73 8.63
N SER A 367 11.61 2.64 9.09
CA SER A 367 12.18 3.70 8.23
C SER A 367 13.08 3.18 7.12
N ASN A 368 13.60 1.96 7.23
CA ASN A 368 14.43 1.30 6.21
C ASN A 368 13.66 0.21 5.44
N ASN A 369 12.32 0.23 5.50
CA ASN A 369 11.44 -0.71 4.84
C ASN A 369 11.67 -2.19 5.23
N TYR A 370 11.81 -2.43 6.53
CA TYR A 370 11.77 -3.75 7.15
C TYR A 370 10.51 -3.92 7.99
N ILE A 371 10.08 -5.18 8.15
CA ILE A 371 8.91 -5.60 8.93
C ILE A 371 9.34 -6.60 10.00
N LEU A 372 8.75 -6.49 11.19
CA LEU A 372 9.03 -7.43 12.28
C LEU A 372 8.53 -8.83 11.92
N ARG A 373 9.46 -9.78 11.76
CA ARG A 373 9.20 -11.19 11.42
C ARG A 373 8.83 -12.00 12.65
N TRP A 374 9.62 -11.86 13.69
CA TRP A 374 9.46 -12.57 14.95
C TRP A 374 10.08 -11.75 16.08
N ALA A 375 9.53 -11.85 17.28
CA ALA A 375 10.11 -11.28 18.48
C ALA A 375 9.91 -12.26 19.64
N THR A 376 10.65 -12.11 20.72
CA THR A 376 10.41 -12.80 21.98
C THR A 376 10.76 -11.84 23.11
N VAL A 377 10.00 -11.92 24.20
CA VAL A 377 10.27 -11.23 25.46
C VAL A 377 10.63 -12.27 26.51
N TYR A 378 11.70 -11.99 27.26
CA TYR A 378 12.23 -12.88 28.30
C TYR A 378 12.80 -12.03 29.45
N GLY A 379 13.36 -12.67 30.48
CA GLY A 379 13.80 -11.99 31.69
C GLY A 379 12.72 -11.90 32.77
N SER A 380 12.93 -10.98 33.72
CA SER A 380 11.99 -10.75 34.83
C SER A 380 11.01 -9.62 34.47
N ALA A 381 9.99 -9.41 35.29
CA ALA A 381 9.06 -8.29 35.10
C ALA A 381 9.77 -6.93 35.17
N ASP A 382 10.77 -6.83 36.06
CA ASP A 382 11.55 -5.61 36.33
C ASP A 382 12.68 -5.41 35.31
N GLU A 383 13.23 -6.50 34.76
CA GLU A 383 14.31 -6.50 33.79
C GLU A 383 13.93 -7.35 32.56
N PRO A 384 13.02 -6.85 31.71
CA PRO A 384 12.65 -7.52 30.48
C PRO A 384 13.72 -7.32 29.41
N TYR A 385 14.02 -8.41 28.71
CA TYR A 385 14.85 -8.41 27.52
C TYR A 385 14.06 -8.84 26.29
N TYR A 386 14.52 -8.41 25.12
CA TYR A 386 13.90 -8.68 23.84
C TYR A 386 14.93 -9.27 22.88
N ALA A 387 14.48 -10.22 22.09
CA ALA A 387 15.19 -10.67 20.90
C ALA A 387 14.22 -10.70 19.73
N ALA A 388 14.68 -10.27 18.56
CA ALA A 388 13.79 -10.07 17.42
C ALA A 388 14.51 -10.19 16.08
N ILE A 389 13.71 -10.48 15.06
CA ILE A 389 14.09 -10.70 13.68
C ILE A 389 13.22 -9.79 12.82
N TRP A 390 13.85 -9.07 11.90
CA TRP A 390 13.18 -8.24 10.91
C TRP A 390 13.54 -8.70 9.50
N ASP A 391 12.51 -8.78 8.65
CA ASP A 391 12.63 -9.10 7.22
C ASP A 391 12.52 -7.82 6.38
N SER A 392 13.03 -7.85 5.17
CA SER A 392 12.69 -6.82 4.18
C SER A 392 11.19 -6.82 3.91
N ASN A 393 10.60 -5.63 3.80
CA ASN A 393 9.18 -5.42 3.54
C ASN A 393 8.96 -5.00 2.08
N GLU A 394 9.35 -5.86 1.14
CA GLU A 394 9.31 -5.56 -0.30
C GLU A 394 7.89 -5.22 -0.79
N ASP A 395 6.87 -5.81 -0.18
CA ASP A 395 5.46 -5.59 -0.51
C ASP A 395 4.83 -4.37 0.20
N ASN A 396 5.61 -3.60 0.96
CA ASN A 396 5.14 -2.44 1.74
C ASN A 396 3.89 -2.74 2.59
N VAL A 397 3.87 -3.92 3.22
CA VAL A 397 2.79 -4.35 4.12
C VAL A 397 2.80 -3.45 5.36
N SER A 398 1.67 -2.82 5.65
CA SER A 398 1.47 -2.10 6.91
C SER A 398 1.46 -3.09 8.08
N TRP A 399 2.08 -2.73 9.20
CA TRP A 399 2.18 -3.59 10.38
C TRP A 399 2.18 -2.81 11.69
N ASP A 400 1.71 -3.48 12.74
CA ASP A 400 1.63 -2.96 14.11
C ASP A 400 2.13 -4.01 15.11
N VAL A 401 2.58 -3.55 16.28
CA VAL A 401 3.02 -4.39 17.40
C VAL A 401 2.25 -3.99 18.64
N VAL A 402 1.48 -4.91 19.20
CA VAL A 402 0.68 -4.69 20.40
C VAL A 402 1.34 -5.38 21.59
N PHE A 403 1.50 -4.63 22.67
CA PHE A 403 2.00 -5.12 23.96
C PHE A 403 0.83 -5.28 24.93
N HIS A 404 0.56 -6.51 25.36
CA HIS A 404 -0.45 -6.76 26.39
C HIS A 404 0.26 -6.88 27.75
N ARG A 405 -0.13 -5.99 28.69
CA ARG A 405 0.25 -5.86 30.11
C ARG A 405 1.37 -4.84 30.46
N ALA A 406 0.91 -3.69 30.96
CA ALA A 406 1.45 -2.82 32.02
C ALA A 406 2.98 -2.68 32.16
N ASP A 407 3.69 -2.21 31.13
CA ASP A 407 4.82 -1.32 31.42
C ASP A 407 4.44 0.09 31.00
N LYS A 408 4.18 0.95 31.99
CA LYS A 408 3.91 2.38 31.76
C LYS A 408 5.09 3.11 31.11
N LYS A 409 6.26 2.46 30.99
CA LYS A 409 7.46 3.00 30.32
C LYS A 409 7.54 2.66 28.83
N LEU A 410 6.64 1.84 28.29
CA LEU A 410 6.68 1.36 26.91
C LEU A 410 5.56 1.95 26.04
N ALA A 411 5.69 3.20 25.59
CA ALA A 411 4.82 3.73 24.52
C ALA A 411 5.24 3.18 23.14
N LEU A 412 5.35 1.86 22.96
CA LEU A 412 5.99 1.27 21.78
C LEU A 412 5.26 1.43 20.44
N ASN A 413 4.06 1.99 20.47
CA ASN A 413 3.26 2.09 19.27
C ASN A 413 3.66 3.34 18.49
N PHE A 414 3.78 3.17 17.17
CA PHE A 414 4.18 4.23 16.24
C PHE A 414 3.17 5.37 16.19
N ASN A 415 1.90 5.03 16.41
CA ASN A 415 0.88 5.98 16.78
C ASN A 415 0.92 6.14 18.29
N GLU A 416 0.62 7.34 18.78
CA GLU A 416 0.39 7.70 20.17
C GLU A 416 -0.80 6.94 20.81
N THR A 417 -0.92 5.63 20.58
CA THR A 417 -1.76 4.77 21.38
C THR A 417 -1.02 4.66 22.70
N ASP A 418 -1.51 5.42 23.65
CA ASP A 418 -1.01 5.40 25.01
C ASP A 418 -1.16 3.97 25.54
N SER A 419 -0.07 3.20 25.49
CA SER A 419 -0.03 1.82 25.99
C SER A 419 -0.34 1.76 27.49
N SER A 420 -0.34 2.91 28.18
CA SER A 420 -0.86 3.05 29.54
C SER A 420 -2.37 2.82 29.66
N LEU A 421 -3.11 2.70 28.55
CA LEU A 421 -4.55 2.45 28.50
C LEU A 421 -4.95 1.00 28.20
N LEU A 422 -3.99 0.10 27.91
CA LEU A 422 -4.27 -1.30 27.61
C LEU A 422 -4.15 -2.16 28.88
N GLU A 423 -5.30 -2.50 29.44
CA GLU A 423 -5.41 -3.42 30.57
C GLU A 423 -5.42 -4.88 30.08
N PRO A 424 -5.05 -5.87 30.91
CA PRO A 424 -5.13 -7.28 30.54
C PRO A 424 -6.52 -7.74 30.05
N GLY A 425 -7.59 -7.06 30.48
CA GLY A 425 -8.96 -7.30 30.01
C GLY A 425 -9.26 -6.79 28.59
N ASP A 426 -8.40 -5.92 28.02
CA ASP A 426 -8.62 -5.33 26.71
C ASP A 426 -8.17 -6.23 25.55
N PHE A 427 -7.56 -7.41 25.81
CA PHE A 427 -7.02 -8.29 24.76
C PHE A 427 -8.01 -8.55 23.62
N GLN A 428 -9.24 -8.98 23.96
CA GLN A 428 -10.27 -9.27 22.96
C GLN A 428 -10.71 -8.00 22.21
N ALA A 429 -10.86 -6.87 22.91
CA ALA A 429 -11.26 -5.61 22.30
C ALA A 429 -10.20 -5.06 21.35
N VAL A 430 -8.91 -5.19 21.69
CA VAL A 430 -7.79 -4.82 20.83
C VAL A 430 -7.74 -5.72 19.60
N PHE A 431 -7.85 -7.03 19.79
CA PHE A 431 -7.91 -7.99 18.70
C PHE A 431 -9.07 -7.66 17.75
N ASP A 432 -10.29 -7.48 18.27
CA ASP A 432 -11.47 -7.15 17.47
C ASP A 432 -11.28 -5.83 16.70
N ALA A 433 -10.68 -4.82 17.33
CA ALA A 433 -10.40 -3.53 16.69
C ALA A 433 -9.32 -3.62 15.59
N GLN A 434 -8.25 -4.40 15.79
CA GLN A 434 -7.23 -4.66 14.76
C GLN A 434 -7.84 -5.39 13.56
N VAL A 435 -8.65 -6.42 13.83
CA VAL A 435 -9.34 -7.20 12.82
C VAL A 435 -10.34 -6.36 12.03
N ALA A 436 -11.04 -5.44 12.70
CA ALA A 436 -11.99 -4.53 12.07
C ALA A 436 -11.32 -3.57 11.07
N GLN A 437 -10.04 -3.23 11.25
CA GLN A 437 -9.23 -2.49 10.27
C GLN A 437 -8.46 -3.38 9.29
N TRP A 438 -8.91 -4.62 9.09
CA TRP A 438 -8.33 -5.52 8.09
C TRP A 438 -6.89 -5.97 8.41
N MET A 439 -6.51 -5.94 9.68
CA MET A 439 -5.23 -6.48 10.13
C MET A 439 -5.42 -7.90 10.65
N ARG A 440 -4.51 -8.81 10.31
CA ARG A 440 -4.46 -10.16 10.89
C ARG A 440 -3.38 -10.28 11.95
N PRO A 441 -3.52 -11.14 12.97
CA PRO A 441 -2.40 -11.53 13.80
C PRO A 441 -1.39 -12.35 12.97
N ALA A 442 -0.11 -12.02 13.09
CA ALA A 442 1.00 -12.70 12.43
C ALA A 442 1.71 -13.68 13.36
N PHE A 443 2.03 -13.22 14.57
CA PHE A 443 2.52 -14.07 15.65
C PHE A 443 2.19 -13.41 17.00
N ILE A 444 2.15 -14.22 18.04
CA ILE A 444 2.03 -13.79 19.44
C ILE A 444 3.15 -14.42 20.22
N THR A 445 3.71 -13.72 21.21
CA THR A 445 4.68 -14.26 22.17
C THR A 445 4.24 -14.08 23.60
N HIS A 446 4.77 -14.90 24.50
CA HIS A 446 4.34 -14.95 25.89
C HIS A 446 5.56 -15.03 26.82
N ALA A 447 5.65 -14.09 27.77
CA ALA A 447 6.70 -14.08 28.79
C ALA A 447 6.23 -14.64 30.15
N PRO A 448 7.15 -15.14 31.00
CA PRO A 448 6.84 -15.66 32.34
C PRO A 448 6.12 -14.66 33.27
N HIS A 449 6.29 -13.35 33.05
CA HIS A 449 5.57 -12.30 33.80
C HIS A 449 4.19 -11.95 33.20
N GLY A 450 3.68 -12.76 32.27
CA GLY A 450 2.38 -12.59 31.64
C GLY A 450 2.27 -11.40 30.69
N ARG A 451 3.40 -10.97 30.08
CA ARG A 451 3.35 -10.02 28.95
C ARG A 451 3.21 -10.78 27.66
N TYR A 452 2.43 -10.22 26.74
CA TYR A 452 2.35 -10.70 25.36
C TYR A 452 2.82 -9.64 24.38
N ILE A 453 3.48 -10.06 23.32
CA ILE A 453 3.72 -9.24 22.13
C ILE A 453 2.99 -9.90 20.99
N GLU A 454 1.98 -9.22 20.44
CA GLU A 454 1.25 -9.68 19.27
C GLU A 454 1.52 -8.73 18.11
N VAL A 455 1.90 -9.29 16.96
CA VAL A 455 2.18 -8.51 15.75
C VAL A 455 1.04 -8.67 14.77
N TYR A 456 0.62 -7.56 14.19
CA TYR A 456 -0.47 -7.49 13.22
C TYR A 456 0.05 -7.03 11.86
N ARG A 457 -0.55 -7.55 10.77
CA ARG A 457 -0.16 -7.22 9.38
C ARG A 457 -1.38 -6.99 8.48
N ASP A 458 -1.23 -6.09 7.50
CA ASP A 458 -2.23 -5.76 6.48
C ASP A 458 -2.17 -6.70 5.26
N ASP A 459 -2.24 -8.00 5.50
CA ASP A 459 -2.37 -9.06 4.51
C ASP A 459 -3.32 -10.13 5.07
N GLN A 460 -3.91 -10.99 4.22
CA GLN A 460 -5.05 -11.82 4.63
C GLN A 460 -4.82 -13.32 4.53
N LEU A 461 -5.07 -14.03 5.65
CA LEU A 461 -5.05 -15.50 5.77
C LEU A 461 -6.47 -16.11 5.88
N GLY A 462 -7.51 -15.31 5.64
CA GLY A 462 -8.90 -15.67 5.94
C GLY A 462 -9.25 -15.43 7.40
N LYS A 463 -10.18 -16.21 7.95
CA LYS A 463 -10.56 -16.08 9.38
C LYS A 463 -9.42 -16.51 10.29
N PHE A 464 -9.35 -15.89 11.45
CA PHE A 464 -8.34 -16.14 12.47
C PHE A 464 -8.96 -16.20 13.86
N VAL A 465 -8.29 -16.90 14.76
CA VAL A 465 -8.60 -17.00 16.18
C VAL A 465 -7.29 -16.83 16.95
N SER A 466 -7.21 -15.85 17.84
CA SER A 466 -6.10 -15.66 18.77
C SER A 466 -6.60 -15.93 20.20
N LYS A 467 -5.85 -16.74 20.96
CA LYS A 467 -6.19 -17.11 22.34
C LYS A 467 -4.97 -16.98 23.23
N ILE A 468 -5.19 -16.57 24.47
CA ILE A 468 -4.16 -16.43 25.51
C ILE A 468 -4.59 -17.10 26.81
N GLY A 469 -3.63 -17.38 27.69
CA GLY A 469 -3.89 -17.88 29.05
C GLY A 469 -4.38 -19.32 29.16
N LEU A 470 -4.23 -20.14 28.10
CA LEU A 470 -4.72 -21.51 28.06
C LEU A 470 -3.81 -22.44 28.88
N THR A 471 -4.37 -23.33 29.70
CA THR A 471 -3.61 -24.47 30.24
C THR A 471 -3.24 -25.46 29.13
N SER A 472 -2.32 -26.41 29.39
CA SER A 472 -1.96 -27.47 28.42
C SER A 472 -3.19 -28.21 27.87
N SER A 473 -4.13 -28.59 28.75
CA SER A 473 -5.34 -29.30 28.36
C SER A 473 -6.32 -28.44 27.57
N GLU A 474 -6.47 -27.17 27.95
CA GLU A 474 -7.36 -26.24 27.23
C GLU A 474 -6.81 -25.90 25.85
N TYR A 475 -5.50 -25.71 25.73
CA TYR A 475 -4.83 -25.52 24.44
C TYR A 475 -5.03 -26.75 23.55
N GLN A 476 -4.79 -27.97 24.04
CA GLN A 476 -4.99 -29.18 23.24
C GLN A 476 -6.46 -29.32 22.81
N ALA A 477 -7.41 -29.09 23.71
CA ALA A 477 -8.84 -29.16 23.40
C ALA A 477 -9.28 -28.12 22.35
N GLU A 478 -8.78 -26.88 22.43
CA GLU A 478 -9.09 -25.83 21.45
C GLU A 478 -8.42 -26.11 20.10
N ALA A 479 -7.17 -26.57 20.10
CA ALA A 479 -6.48 -27.00 18.88
C ALA A 479 -7.22 -28.15 18.20
N ASP A 480 -7.59 -29.20 18.95
CA ASP A 480 -8.38 -30.32 18.44
C ASP A 480 -9.70 -29.82 17.87
N LYS A 481 -10.41 -28.93 18.57
CA LYS A 481 -11.68 -28.37 18.13
C LYS A 481 -11.56 -27.58 16.81
N LEU A 482 -10.54 -26.74 16.66
CA LEU A 482 -10.37 -25.88 15.49
C LEU A 482 -9.80 -26.63 14.28
N VAL A 483 -8.91 -27.60 14.51
CA VAL A 483 -8.21 -28.34 13.45
C VAL A 483 -9.01 -29.55 12.94
N LYS A 484 -9.83 -30.20 13.78
CA LYS A 484 -10.52 -31.49 13.48
C LYS A 484 -11.37 -31.53 12.20
N ASN A 485 -11.73 -30.38 11.62
CA ASN A 485 -12.48 -30.30 10.37
C ASN A 485 -11.68 -29.73 9.17
N GLY A 486 -10.36 -29.52 9.31
CA GLY A 486 -9.53 -28.90 8.26
C GLY A 486 -9.83 -27.42 8.00
N ASN A 487 -10.60 -26.78 8.91
CA ASN A 487 -11.07 -25.41 8.77
C ASN A 487 -10.03 -24.38 9.20
N PHE A 488 -9.12 -24.77 10.10
CA PHE A 488 -8.07 -23.92 10.62
C PHE A 488 -6.72 -24.67 10.66
N TYR A 489 -5.68 -23.93 10.29
CA TYR A 489 -4.28 -24.20 10.47
C TYR A 489 -3.85 -23.58 11.79
N GLN A 490 -3.06 -24.29 12.55
CA GLN A 490 -2.36 -23.67 13.65
C GLN A 490 -1.16 -22.90 13.08
N LEU A 491 -1.06 -21.60 13.38
CA LEU A 491 0.00 -20.74 12.87
C LEU A 491 1.10 -20.54 13.91
N CYS A 492 0.72 -20.33 15.17
CA CYS A 492 1.66 -20.01 16.24
C CYS A 492 1.23 -20.65 17.57
N VAL A 493 2.20 -21.10 18.35
CA VAL A 493 2.03 -21.47 19.77
C VAL A 493 3.20 -20.93 20.58
N GLN A 494 2.90 -20.33 21.73
CA GLN A 494 3.92 -19.85 22.68
C GLN A 494 3.53 -20.21 24.11
N GLY A 495 4.47 -20.81 24.83
CA GLY A 495 4.31 -21.20 26.23
C GLY A 495 5.05 -20.27 27.17
N ALA A 496 4.54 -20.09 28.37
CA ALA A 496 5.27 -19.49 29.49
C ALA A 496 4.80 -20.09 30.82
N VAL A 497 5.65 -20.02 31.85
CA VAL A 497 5.23 -20.33 33.22
C VAL A 497 4.90 -19.02 33.91
N VAL A 498 3.60 -18.78 34.13
CA VAL A 498 3.08 -17.58 34.78
C VAL A 498 2.57 -17.96 36.16
N ASN A 499 3.11 -17.34 37.21
CA ASN A 499 2.75 -17.66 38.60
C ASN A 499 2.82 -19.17 38.92
N GLY A 500 3.86 -19.85 38.43
CA GLY A 500 4.06 -21.29 38.62
C GLY A 500 3.13 -22.20 37.81
N LYS A 501 2.34 -21.66 36.88
CA LYS A 501 1.45 -22.42 36.01
C LYS A 501 1.83 -22.24 34.55
N THR A 502 1.95 -23.34 33.81
CA THR A 502 2.13 -23.30 32.36
C THR A 502 0.89 -22.73 31.70
N GLN A 503 1.09 -21.75 30.82
CA GLN A 503 0.06 -21.08 30.05
C GLN A 503 0.51 -20.92 28.59
N PHE A 504 -0.43 -21.09 27.67
CA PHE A 504 -0.22 -20.98 26.23
C PHE A 504 -0.98 -19.81 25.62
N ALA A 505 -0.34 -19.19 24.63
CA ALA A 505 -0.96 -18.35 23.62
C ALA A 505 -0.87 -19.05 22.26
N ALA A 506 -1.92 -18.95 21.45
CA ALA A 506 -1.97 -19.59 20.14
C ALA A 506 -2.77 -18.78 19.12
N ILE A 507 -2.33 -18.84 17.87
CA ILE A 507 -3.03 -18.28 16.71
C ILE A 507 -3.40 -19.41 15.76
N PHE A 508 -4.65 -19.41 15.32
CA PHE A 508 -5.20 -20.31 14.32
C PHE A 508 -5.74 -19.49 13.14
N THR A 509 -5.56 -19.96 11.91
CA THR A 509 -5.92 -19.24 10.67
C THR A 509 -6.55 -20.19 9.65
N GLN A 510 -7.36 -19.71 8.71
CA GLN A 510 -7.90 -20.59 7.66
C GLN A 510 -6.87 -21.03 6.62
N ARG A 511 -5.71 -20.38 6.58
CA ARG A 511 -4.60 -20.63 5.65
C ARG A 511 -3.26 -20.28 6.29
N HIS A 512 -2.19 -20.87 5.81
CA HIS A 512 -0.83 -20.57 6.26
C HIS A 512 -0.11 -19.53 5.37
N GLU A 513 -0.57 -19.34 4.13
CA GLU A 513 -0.04 -18.37 3.15
C GLU A 513 -1.04 -17.23 2.88
N ALA A 514 -0.51 -16.01 2.75
CA ALA A 514 -1.29 -14.81 2.47
C ALA A 514 -1.95 -14.89 1.10
N ARG A 515 -3.20 -14.42 1.02
CA ARG A 515 -3.92 -14.32 -0.25
C ARG A 515 -3.24 -13.28 -1.14
N PRO A 516 -3.07 -13.57 -2.44
CA PRO A 516 -2.55 -12.57 -3.37
C PRO A 516 -3.58 -11.43 -3.51
N ARG A 517 -3.08 -10.19 -3.56
CA ARG A 517 -3.87 -9.03 -3.95
C ARG A 517 -4.12 -9.04 -5.45
N GLN A 518 -5.27 -8.51 -5.85
CA GLN A 518 -5.70 -8.40 -7.23
C GLN A 518 -6.05 -6.94 -7.50
N LEU A 519 -5.69 -6.48 -8.69
CA LEU A 519 -6.07 -5.17 -9.16
C LEU A 519 -7.45 -5.24 -9.83
N THR A 520 -8.36 -4.36 -9.42
CA THR A 520 -9.65 -4.12 -10.06
C THR A 520 -9.77 -2.64 -10.40
N VAL A 521 -10.20 -2.31 -11.62
CA VAL A 521 -10.40 -0.93 -12.06
C VAL A 521 -11.82 -0.76 -12.58
N THR A 522 -12.50 0.31 -12.15
CA THR A 522 -13.91 0.58 -12.46
C THR A 522 -14.11 2.00 -12.99
N GLY A 523 -15.29 2.28 -13.52
CA GLY A 523 -15.62 3.53 -14.22
C GLY A 523 -15.41 3.42 -15.73
N GLN A 524 -15.84 4.42 -16.49
CA GLN A 524 -15.75 4.39 -17.95
C GLN A 524 -14.29 4.46 -18.40
N SER A 525 -13.82 3.42 -19.09
CA SER A 525 -12.47 3.35 -19.64
C SER A 525 -12.34 4.27 -20.86
N ILE A 526 -11.30 5.12 -20.88
CA ILE A 526 -11.02 6.07 -21.98
C ILE A 526 -9.59 5.82 -22.50
N PRO A 527 -9.40 5.17 -23.66
CA PRO A 527 -8.07 4.76 -24.15
C PRO A 527 -7.02 5.86 -24.26
N SER A 528 -7.42 7.06 -24.70
CA SER A 528 -6.51 8.21 -24.80
C SER A 528 -6.00 8.71 -23.44
N LEU A 529 -6.54 8.21 -22.34
CA LEU A 529 -6.22 8.62 -20.97
C LEU A 529 -5.65 7.47 -20.11
N TYR A 530 -5.26 6.33 -20.72
CA TYR A 530 -4.72 5.17 -19.99
C TYR A 530 -3.46 5.43 -19.17
N ALA A 531 -2.64 6.41 -19.55
CA ALA A 531 -1.49 6.79 -18.75
C ALA A 531 -1.87 7.23 -17.31
N PHE A 532 -3.08 7.76 -17.10
CA PHE A 532 -3.60 8.07 -15.77
C PHE A 532 -3.99 6.80 -14.99
N ASP A 533 -4.57 5.81 -15.67
CA ASP A 533 -4.87 4.50 -15.09
C ASP A 533 -3.55 3.84 -14.63
N GLU A 534 -2.51 3.84 -15.46
CA GLU A 534 -1.19 3.26 -15.15
C GLU A 534 -0.52 3.94 -13.95
N ALA A 535 -0.52 5.28 -13.92
CA ALA A 535 0.08 6.03 -12.81
C ALA A 535 -0.61 5.75 -11.47
N MET A 536 -1.94 5.61 -11.46
CA MET A 536 -2.70 5.25 -10.25
C MET A 536 -2.40 3.82 -9.81
N GLN A 537 -2.37 2.86 -10.75
CA GLN A 537 -2.09 1.45 -10.46
C GLN A 537 -0.69 1.26 -9.89
N GLU A 538 0.32 1.80 -10.57
CA GLU A 538 1.72 1.73 -10.16
C GLU A 538 1.90 2.30 -8.74
N PHE A 539 1.36 3.49 -8.50
CA PHE A 539 1.43 4.13 -7.19
C PHE A 539 0.74 3.27 -6.11
N MET A 540 -0.48 2.82 -6.37
CA MET A 540 -1.24 2.03 -5.40
C MET A 540 -0.60 0.68 -5.08
N GLN A 541 0.00 0.01 -6.08
CA GLN A 541 0.71 -1.25 -5.88
C GLN A 541 2.00 -1.05 -5.10
N ASN A 542 2.82 -0.06 -5.50
CA ASN A 542 4.08 0.25 -4.84
C ASN A 542 3.87 0.66 -3.38
N ASP A 543 2.88 1.49 -3.10
CA ASP A 543 2.60 1.97 -1.74
C ASP A 543 1.55 1.15 -0.98
N ASN A 544 1.14 0.02 -1.57
CA ASN A 544 0.20 -0.93 -0.99
C ASN A 544 -1.12 -0.29 -0.52
N VAL A 545 -1.67 0.60 -1.36
CA VAL A 545 -2.93 1.33 -1.15
C VAL A 545 -4.09 0.48 -1.66
N ARG A 546 -5.08 0.20 -0.81
CA ARG A 546 -6.17 -0.73 -1.14
C ARG A 546 -7.24 -0.15 -2.05
N ALA A 547 -7.55 1.15 -1.93
CA ALA A 547 -8.57 1.83 -2.72
C ALA A 547 -8.15 3.25 -3.08
N GLY A 548 -8.39 3.63 -4.33
CA GLY A 548 -8.13 4.98 -4.83
C GLY A 548 -9.12 5.38 -5.92
N SER A 549 -9.30 6.69 -6.12
CA SER A 549 -10.14 7.23 -7.17
C SER A 549 -9.56 8.53 -7.70
N LEU A 550 -9.64 8.73 -9.02
CA LEU A 550 -9.13 9.90 -9.74
C LEU A 550 -10.22 10.43 -10.67
N ALA A 551 -10.46 11.74 -10.60
CA ALA A 551 -11.35 12.47 -11.49
C ALA A 551 -10.61 13.66 -12.13
N ILE A 552 -10.88 13.91 -13.41
CA ILE A 552 -10.28 15.02 -14.17
C ILE A 552 -11.36 15.66 -15.02
N ALA A 553 -11.50 16.98 -14.90
CA ALA A 553 -12.24 17.80 -15.83
C ALA A 553 -11.32 18.70 -16.65
N LYS A 554 -11.69 18.94 -17.90
CA LYS A 554 -11.08 19.93 -18.79
C LYS A 554 -12.17 20.86 -19.30
N ASP A 555 -11.96 22.16 -19.14
CA ASP A 555 -12.89 23.21 -19.58
C ASP A 555 -14.34 22.91 -19.14
N ASP A 556 -14.47 22.60 -17.84
CA ASP A 556 -15.72 22.35 -17.13
C ASP A 556 -16.49 21.08 -17.52
N LYS A 557 -15.90 20.19 -18.33
CA LYS A 557 -16.42 18.85 -18.63
C LYS A 557 -15.64 17.77 -17.91
N LEU A 558 -16.30 16.82 -17.27
CA LEU A 558 -15.63 15.66 -16.65
C LEU A 558 -15.20 14.68 -17.75
N VAL A 559 -13.91 14.57 -18.01
CA VAL A 559 -13.37 13.74 -19.10
C VAL A 559 -12.77 12.42 -18.60
N TYR A 560 -12.63 12.27 -17.28
CA TYR A 560 -12.08 11.08 -16.64
C TYR A 560 -12.67 10.91 -15.25
N ALA A 561 -13.14 9.69 -14.94
CA ALA A 561 -13.57 9.29 -13.61
C ALA A 561 -13.35 7.79 -13.44
N ARG A 562 -12.27 7.42 -12.74
CA ARG A 562 -11.81 6.03 -12.58
C ARG A 562 -11.54 5.73 -11.12
N ALA A 563 -11.83 4.51 -10.71
CA ALA A 563 -11.53 4.01 -9.37
C ALA A 563 -10.80 2.67 -9.44
N PHE A 564 -9.98 2.43 -8.42
CA PHE A 564 -8.99 1.37 -8.40
C PHE A 564 -9.08 0.64 -7.06
N THR A 565 -8.90 -0.67 -7.06
CA THR A 565 -8.82 -1.51 -5.86
C THR A 565 -7.66 -2.48 -5.99
N TRP A 566 -6.73 -2.45 -5.04
CA TRP A 566 -5.58 -3.34 -4.94
C TRP A 566 -5.67 -4.13 -3.63
N ALA A 567 -6.39 -5.25 -3.66
CA ALA A 567 -6.74 -5.99 -2.45
C ALA A 567 -6.99 -7.47 -2.75
N GLU A 568 -7.02 -8.30 -1.70
CA GLU A 568 -7.31 -9.72 -1.82
C GLU A 568 -8.78 -9.96 -2.17
N GLN A 569 -9.09 -11.16 -2.70
CA GLN A 569 -10.47 -11.54 -3.00
C GLN A 569 -11.38 -11.42 -1.77
N GLY A 570 -12.52 -10.74 -1.96
CA GLY A 570 -13.52 -10.47 -0.91
C GLY A 570 -13.43 -9.06 -0.31
N TYR A 571 -12.40 -8.28 -0.66
CA TYR A 571 -12.37 -6.86 -0.32
C TYR A 571 -13.41 -6.06 -1.15
N PRO A 572 -14.10 -5.05 -0.58
CA PRO A 572 -15.06 -4.25 -1.32
C PRO A 572 -14.44 -3.52 -2.53
N VAL A 573 -15.07 -3.66 -3.70
CA VAL A 573 -14.63 -3.00 -4.94
C VAL A 573 -14.97 -1.51 -4.89
N THR A 574 -13.98 -0.68 -5.22
CA THR A 574 -14.12 0.78 -5.28
C THR A 574 -14.62 1.23 -6.65
N ARG A 575 -15.48 2.24 -6.68
CA ARG A 575 -16.18 2.81 -7.83
C ARG A 575 -16.04 4.34 -7.86
N PRO A 576 -16.20 5.00 -9.02
CA PRO A 576 -16.08 6.46 -9.12
C PRO A 576 -17.02 7.24 -8.20
N GLU A 577 -18.16 6.66 -7.82
CA GLU A 577 -19.14 7.21 -6.89
C GLU A 577 -18.79 7.06 -5.41
N ASN A 578 -17.81 6.22 -5.07
CA ASN A 578 -17.41 6.05 -3.68
C ASN A 578 -16.80 7.34 -3.12
N ILE A 579 -17.12 7.60 -1.85
CA ILE A 579 -16.62 8.77 -1.13
C ILE A 579 -15.43 8.41 -0.27
N PHE A 580 -14.55 9.38 -0.10
CA PHE A 580 -13.34 9.29 0.70
C PHE A 580 -13.32 10.45 1.69
N ARG A 581 -12.78 10.25 2.88
CA ARG A 581 -12.44 11.29 3.84
C ARG A 581 -11.45 12.23 3.15
N VAL A 582 -11.88 13.46 2.91
CA VAL A 582 -11.08 14.42 2.14
C VAL A 582 -10.20 15.28 3.03
N GLY A 583 -10.26 15.08 4.35
CA GLY A 583 -9.47 15.82 5.33
C GLY A 583 -9.59 17.31 5.12
N SER A 584 -8.44 17.99 5.12
CA SER A 584 -8.36 19.44 5.07
C SER A 584 -8.94 20.11 3.81
N ASN A 585 -9.31 19.34 2.77
CA ASN A 585 -10.17 19.87 1.70
C ASN A 585 -11.53 20.37 2.22
N SER A 586 -11.98 19.92 3.40
CA SER A 586 -13.18 20.42 4.10
C SER A 586 -13.15 21.93 4.31
N LYS A 587 -11.95 22.52 4.47
CA LYS A 587 -11.74 23.96 4.65
C LYS A 587 -12.23 24.77 3.46
N GLN A 588 -12.24 24.18 2.26
CA GLN A 588 -12.72 24.85 1.05
C GLN A 588 -14.22 25.13 1.14
N PHE A 589 -15.00 24.26 1.76
CA PHE A 589 -16.43 24.48 2.01
C PHE A 589 -16.66 25.61 3.02
N VAL A 590 -15.84 25.67 4.09
CA VAL A 590 -15.89 26.79 5.04
C VAL A 590 -15.57 28.11 4.35
N LYS A 591 -14.51 28.17 3.54
CA LYS A 591 -14.14 29.36 2.76
C LYS A 591 -15.30 29.83 1.89
N LEU A 592 -15.91 28.93 1.11
CA LEU A 592 -17.05 29.26 0.24
C LEU A 592 -18.23 29.83 1.03
N LEU A 593 -18.61 29.20 2.15
CA LEU A 593 -19.74 29.66 2.96
C LEU A 593 -19.49 31.03 3.61
N VAL A 594 -18.26 31.29 4.07
CA VAL A 594 -17.87 32.61 4.62
C VAL A 594 -17.86 33.67 3.53
N LEU A 595 -17.33 33.37 2.34
CA LEU A 595 -17.35 34.30 1.21
C LEU A 595 -18.78 34.60 0.75
N GLN A 596 -19.67 33.60 0.74
CA GLN A 596 -21.10 33.81 0.47
C GLN A 596 -21.77 34.75 1.49
N LEU A 597 -21.43 34.64 2.78
CA LEU A 597 -21.91 35.56 3.82
C LEU A 597 -21.38 36.98 3.58
N ALA A 598 -20.12 37.11 3.16
CA ALA A 598 -19.50 38.39 2.84
C ALA A 598 -20.15 39.07 1.61
N GLU A 599 -20.41 38.32 0.53
CA GLU A 599 -21.10 38.86 -0.65
C GLU A 599 -22.53 39.34 -0.35
N LYS A 600 -23.21 38.67 0.60
CA LYS A 600 -24.55 39.04 1.07
C LYS A 600 -24.54 40.21 2.07
N GLY A 601 -23.36 40.71 2.45
CA GLY A 601 -23.22 41.76 3.46
C GLY A 601 -23.60 41.32 4.89
N VAL A 602 -23.73 40.01 5.14
CA VAL A 602 -24.04 39.49 6.48
C VAL A 602 -22.86 39.74 7.42
N LEU A 603 -21.63 39.62 6.90
CA LEU A 603 -20.39 39.95 7.60
C LEU A 603 -19.38 40.64 6.67
N GLY A 604 -18.41 41.34 7.26
CA GLY A 604 -17.19 41.80 6.60
C GLY A 604 -16.02 40.87 6.92
N LEU A 605 -15.10 40.67 5.97
CA LEU A 605 -13.93 39.81 6.20
C LEU A 605 -12.95 40.42 7.24
N ASP A 606 -12.97 41.73 7.44
CA ASP A 606 -12.12 42.41 8.42
C ASP A 606 -12.77 42.57 9.80
N ASP A 607 -14.00 42.06 9.96
CA ASP A 607 -14.65 41.99 11.26
C ASP A 607 -13.87 41.09 12.20
N LYS A 608 -13.91 41.41 13.49
CA LYS A 608 -13.35 40.55 14.53
C LYS A 608 -14.23 39.32 14.69
N TYR A 609 -13.60 38.15 14.79
CA TYR A 609 -14.31 36.88 14.97
C TYR A 609 -15.29 36.92 16.16
N ILE A 610 -14.83 37.50 17.28
CA ILE A 610 -15.60 37.57 18.52
C ILE A 610 -16.85 38.46 18.43
N ASP A 611 -16.90 39.39 17.47
CA ASP A 611 -18.07 40.24 17.26
C ASP A 611 -19.17 39.52 16.47
N ARG A 612 -18.83 38.37 15.86
CA ARG A 612 -19.69 37.61 14.95
C ARG A 612 -20.07 36.24 15.48
N VAL A 613 -19.57 35.82 16.64
CA VAL A 613 -19.83 34.50 17.23
C VAL A 613 -20.21 34.62 18.70
N GLN A 614 -21.27 33.92 19.08
CA GLN A 614 -21.68 33.75 20.47
C GLN A 614 -20.96 32.53 21.08
N LEU A 615 -20.10 32.77 22.07
CA LEU A 615 -19.39 31.72 22.81
C LEU A 615 -20.24 31.26 24.00
N THR A 616 -20.12 30.00 24.43
CA THR A 616 -20.93 29.51 25.56
C THR A 616 -20.33 29.89 26.91
N THR A 617 -19.02 30.19 26.95
CA THR A 617 -18.39 30.84 28.10
C THR A 617 -18.35 32.35 27.82
N PRO A 618 -18.88 33.20 28.72
CA PRO A 618 -18.82 34.65 28.53
C PRO A 618 -17.38 35.15 28.41
N VAL A 619 -17.16 36.09 27.48
CA VAL A 619 -15.87 36.79 27.27
C VAL A 619 -15.28 37.33 28.58
N SER A 620 -16.14 37.87 29.46
CA SER A 620 -15.73 38.37 30.78
C SER A 620 -15.13 37.32 31.71
N GLU A 621 -15.45 36.04 31.52
CA GLU A 621 -14.96 34.93 32.32
C GLU A 621 -13.68 34.29 31.74
N MET A 622 -13.31 34.64 30.51
CA MET A 622 -12.14 34.09 29.80
C MET A 622 -10.84 34.88 30.03
N GLY A 623 -10.89 35.96 30.80
CA GLY A 623 -9.73 36.81 31.14
C GLY A 623 -9.36 37.85 30.06
N ASN A 624 -8.30 38.62 30.31
CA ASN A 624 -7.99 39.86 29.57
C ASN A 624 -7.31 39.67 28.20
N LYS A 625 -7.06 38.44 27.74
CA LYS A 625 -6.31 38.17 26.50
C LYS A 625 -7.16 37.42 25.47
N ILE A 626 -8.22 38.05 25.00
CA ILE A 626 -9.03 37.49 23.92
C ILE A 626 -8.44 37.88 22.57
N PRO A 627 -8.12 36.91 21.69
CA PRO A 627 -7.58 37.16 20.36
C PRO A 627 -8.47 38.09 19.52
N GLN A 628 -7.91 39.20 19.04
CA GLN A 628 -8.58 40.15 18.14
C GLN A 628 -8.37 39.80 16.66
N MET A 629 -8.46 38.51 16.33
CA MET A 629 -8.29 37.99 14.98
C MET A 629 -9.45 38.39 14.07
N THR A 630 -9.14 38.79 12.84
CA THR A 630 -10.18 39.03 11.82
C THR A 630 -10.55 37.73 11.09
N ILE A 631 -11.76 37.68 10.53
CA ILE A 631 -12.21 36.55 9.72
C ILE A 631 -11.25 36.30 8.54
N ARG A 632 -10.75 37.36 7.89
CA ARG A 632 -9.75 37.32 6.82
C ARG A 632 -8.46 36.64 7.29
N GLN A 633 -7.93 37.06 8.43
CA GLN A 633 -6.71 36.46 8.99
C GLN A 633 -6.88 34.96 9.24
N MET A 634 -8.06 34.52 9.67
CA MET A 634 -8.33 33.09 9.88
C MET A 634 -8.41 32.32 8.56
N LEU A 635 -9.11 32.86 7.55
CA LEU A 635 -9.22 32.26 6.21
C LEU A 635 -7.85 32.09 5.53
N GLU A 636 -6.95 33.04 5.75
CA GLU A 636 -5.60 33.08 5.16
C GLU A 636 -4.53 32.42 6.02
N HIS A 637 -4.89 31.78 7.14
CA HIS A 637 -3.93 31.18 8.08
C HIS A 637 -2.91 32.19 8.66
N LYS A 638 -3.32 33.46 8.87
CA LYS A 638 -2.48 34.57 9.37
C LYS A 638 -2.93 35.12 10.72
N ALA A 639 -3.79 34.39 11.43
CA ALA A 639 -4.36 34.82 12.71
C ALA A 639 -3.40 34.71 13.91
N GLY A 640 -2.15 34.24 13.72
CA GLY A 640 -1.22 33.97 14.81
C GLY A 640 -1.51 32.68 15.58
N LEU A 641 -2.41 31.84 15.06
CA LEU A 641 -2.75 30.55 15.66
C LEU A 641 -1.68 29.51 15.29
N PRO A 642 -1.07 28.83 16.28
CA PRO A 642 -0.10 27.78 15.99
C PRO A 642 -0.79 26.57 15.33
N PRO A 643 -0.02 25.73 14.59
CA PRO A 643 -0.54 24.48 14.08
C PRO A 643 -0.98 23.57 15.24
N SER A 644 -2.24 23.13 15.22
CA SER A 644 -2.76 22.16 16.19
C SER A 644 -2.73 20.75 15.60
N SER A 645 -2.28 19.78 16.40
CA SER A 645 -2.35 18.36 16.04
C SER A 645 -3.81 17.91 15.95
N GLY A 646 -4.09 16.92 15.08
CA GLY A 646 -5.39 16.26 15.00
C GLY A 646 -5.64 15.26 16.14
N ASP A 647 -4.82 15.28 17.20
CA ASP A 647 -4.96 14.36 18.33
C ASP A 647 -6.03 14.85 19.32
N TRP A 648 -7.12 14.10 19.35
CA TRP A 648 -8.29 14.39 20.17
C TRP A 648 -8.04 14.23 21.67
N ASP A 649 -7.16 13.32 22.08
CA ASP A 649 -6.89 13.10 23.50
C ASP A 649 -6.04 14.21 24.10
N SER A 650 -4.99 14.65 23.39
CA SER A 650 -4.23 15.85 23.74
C SER A 650 -5.14 17.07 23.82
N LEU A 651 -6.06 17.24 22.87
CA LEU A 651 -7.03 18.32 22.88
C LEU A 651 -7.96 18.24 24.10
N PHE A 652 -8.57 17.07 24.37
CA PHE A 652 -9.46 16.85 25.52
C PHE A 652 -8.76 17.06 26.85
N LYS A 653 -7.54 16.53 27.02
CA LYS A 653 -6.74 16.71 28.23
C LYS A 653 -6.44 18.18 28.49
N LYS A 654 -6.00 18.91 27.46
CA LYS A 654 -5.76 20.37 27.56
C LYS A 654 -7.04 21.15 27.89
N ILE A 655 -8.17 20.74 27.32
CA ILE A 655 -9.50 21.30 27.63
C ILE A 655 -9.80 21.12 29.12
N ASN A 656 -9.71 19.88 29.63
CA ASN A 656 -10.04 19.59 31.02
C ASN A 656 -9.02 20.09 32.05
N GLU A 657 -7.76 20.29 31.66
CA GLU A 657 -6.75 20.93 32.51
C GLU A 657 -7.04 22.42 32.72
N LYS A 658 -7.59 23.11 31.71
CA LYS A 658 -7.94 24.54 31.79
C LYS A 658 -9.30 24.78 32.45
N LEU A 659 -10.19 23.79 32.48
CA LEU A 659 -11.51 23.92 33.08
C LEU A 659 -11.48 23.69 34.61
N PRO A 660 -12.21 24.51 35.41
CA PRO A 660 -12.48 24.23 36.82
C PRO A 660 -13.03 22.82 37.04
N ALA A 661 -12.78 22.22 38.22
CA ALA A 661 -13.16 20.84 38.50
C ALA A 661 -14.65 20.52 38.27
N ASN A 662 -15.54 21.48 38.57
CA ASN A 662 -16.99 21.38 38.35
C ASN A 662 -17.44 21.64 36.90
N GLN A 663 -16.52 22.00 36.01
CA GLN A 663 -16.78 22.30 34.59
C GLN A 663 -16.05 21.33 33.65
N LYS A 664 -15.27 20.38 34.17
CA LYS A 664 -14.61 19.34 33.37
C LYS A 664 -15.63 18.59 32.53
N LYS A 665 -15.31 18.43 31.25
CA LYS A 665 -16.15 17.79 30.25
C LYS A 665 -15.83 16.29 30.17
N GLN A 666 -16.83 15.54 29.76
CA GLN A 666 -16.67 14.15 29.33
C GLN A 666 -16.80 14.08 27.81
N TYR A 667 -16.31 13.01 27.21
CA TYR A 667 -16.61 12.73 25.81
C TYR A 667 -18.12 12.46 25.61
N PRO A 668 -18.69 12.78 24.44
CA PRO A 668 -18.08 13.55 23.36
C PRO A 668 -18.11 15.07 23.62
N LEU A 669 -17.11 15.79 23.12
CA LEU A 669 -17.11 17.25 23.10
C LEU A 669 -17.95 17.78 21.94
N SER A 670 -18.73 18.85 22.17
CA SER A 670 -19.41 19.59 21.10
C SER A 670 -18.44 20.54 20.37
N LEU A 671 -18.81 21.01 19.17
CA LEU A 671 -18.03 22.01 18.43
C LEU A 671 -17.83 23.28 19.28
N ALA A 672 -18.88 23.71 19.99
CA ALA A 672 -18.81 24.86 20.89
C ALA A 672 -17.81 24.62 22.03
N ASP A 673 -17.84 23.45 22.70
CA ASP A 673 -16.89 23.11 23.76
C ASP A 673 -15.44 23.20 23.28
N VAL A 674 -15.16 22.69 22.08
CA VAL A 674 -13.82 22.76 21.48
C VAL A 674 -13.41 24.20 21.20
N VAL A 675 -14.29 25.00 20.60
CA VAL A 675 -14.01 26.41 20.26
C VAL A 675 -13.78 27.26 21.52
N ASN A 676 -14.59 27.07 22.57
CA ASN A 676 -14.48 27.86 23.81
C ASN A 676 -13.10 27.74 24.48
N VAL A 677 -12.47 26.56 24.39
CA VAL A 677 -11.11 26.42 24.91
C VAL A 677 -10.07 26.90 23.90
N GLN A 678 -10.32 26.70 22.61
CA GLN A 678 -9.39 27.12 21.57
C GLN A 678 -9.21 28.64 21.51
N VAL A 679 -10.24 29.43 21.86
CA VAL A 679 -10.10 30.89 22.01
C VAL A 679 -9.22 31.32 23.19
N MET A 680 -8.95 30.40 24.13
CA MET A 680 -8.02 30.61 25.25
C MET A 680 -6.59 30.13 24.93
N ILE A 681 -6.29 29.76 23.68
CA ILE A 681 -4.92 29.44 23.25
C ILE A 681 -4.13 30.74 23.15
N ASP A 682 -2.94 30.76 23.75
CA ASP A 682 -2.01 31.87 23.57
C ASP A 682 -1.64 31.98 22.08
N LEU A 683 -1.98 33.12 21.47
CA LEU A 683 -1.46 33.45 20.15
C LEU A 683 0.07 33.50 20.23
N ASP A 684 0.72 33.09 19.14
CA ASP A 684 2.10 33.47 18.94
C ASP A 684 2.11 34.82 18.22
N ASP A 685 2.41 35.88 18.96
CA ASP A 685 2.50 37.25 18.42
C ASP A 685 3.48 37.32 17.23
N ASN A 686 4.47 36.42 17.16
CA ASN A 686 5.41 36.35 16.04
C ASN A 686 4.80 35.78 14.76
N LEU A 687 3.66 35.09 14.85
CA LEU A 687 2.93 34.48 13.74
C LEU A 687 1.78 35.37 13.22
N ILE A 688 1.40 36.43 13.94
CA ILE A 688 0.33 37.33 13.48
C ILE A 688 0.74 37.98 12.14
N GLY A 689 -0.13 37.88 11.13
CA GLY A 689 0.14 38.37 9.78
C GLY A 689 1.03 37.45 8.94
N LYS A 690 1.65 36.42 9.52
CA LYS A 690 2.45 35.41 8.81
C LYS A 690 1.64 34.13 8.61
N PHE A 691 1.90 33.43 7.52
CA PHE A 691 1.24 32.16 7.24
C PHE A 691 1.66 31.10 8.29
N SER A 692 0.67 30.55 8.98
CA SER A 692 0.77 29.45 9.94
C SER A 692 -0.47 28.57 9.79
N TYR A 693 -0.30 27.40 9.16
CA TYR A 693 -1.41 26.48 8.92
C TYR A 693 -2.13 26.12 10.23
N SER A 694 -3.44 26.37 10.29
CA SER A 694 -4.21 26.27 11.53
C SER A 694 -5.54 25.55 11.33
N ASN A 695 -5.65 24.36 11.93
CA ASN A 695 -6.92 23.66 12.09
C ASN A 695 -7.86 24.41 13.04
N THR A 696 -7.32 25.00 14.11
CA THR A 696 -8.05 25.81 15.08
C THR A 696 -8.83 26.95 14.43
N GLY A 697 -8.19 27.72 13.54
CA GLY A 697 -8.86 28.81 12.83
C GLY A 697 -10.07 28.33 12.03
N PHE A 698 -9.97 27.18 11.37
CA PHE A 698 -11.08 26.61 10.60
C PHE A 698 -12.15 25.95 11.45
N THR A 699 -11.80 25.40 12.62
CA THR A 699 -12.76 24.95 13.62
C THR A 699 -13.63 26.10 14.09
N MET A 700 -13.01 27.24 14.41
CA MET A 700 -13.71 28.46 14.80
C MET A 700 -14.59 29.02 13.67
N LEU A 701 -14.08 29.09 12.44
CA LEU A 701 -14.88 29.52 11.28
C LEU A 701 -16.06 28.57 10.99
N THR A 702 -15.94 27.28 11.32
CA THR A 702 -17.05 26.33 11.22
C THR A 702 -18.20 26.73 12.17
N LEU A 703 -17.88 27.09 13.43
CA LEU A 703 -18.90 27.57 14.38
C LEU A 703 -19.53 28.89 13.91
N LEU A 704 -18.72 29.81 13.36
CA LEU A 704 -19.22 31.05 12.75
C LEU A 704 -20.23 30.75 11.64
N VAL A 705 -19.92 29.81 10.75
CA VAL A 705 -20.84 29.39 9.68
C VAL A 705 -22.14 28.83 10.26
N GLU A 706 -22.08 27.92 11.25
CA GLU A 706 -23.29 27.33 11.83
C GLU A 706 -24.20 28.39 12.48
N GLN A 707 -23.62 29.36 13.19
CA GLN A 707 -24.38 30.43 13.83
C GLN A 707 -24.95 31.44 12.84
N GLN A 708 -24.20 31.84 11.82
CA GLN A 708 -24.69 32.83 10.84
C GLN A 708 -25.78 32.24 9.92
N TYR A 709 -25.72 30.94 9.63
CA TYR A 709 -26.76 30.24 8.86
C TYR A 709 -27.87 29.63 9.72
N GLN A 710 -27.71 29.55 11.05
CA GLN A 710 -28.63 28.88 11.97
C GLN A 710 -28.90 27.41 11.56
N MET A 711 -27.86 26.73 11.08
CA MET A 711 -27.93 25.38 10.51
C MET A 711 -26.62 24.64 10.79
N HIS A 712 -26.70 23.32 11.05
CA HIS A 712 -25.50 22.51 11.20
C HIS A 712 -24.68 22.49 9.91
N PHE A 713 -23.36 22.35 10.03
CA PHE A 713 -22.42 22.54 8.93
C PHE A 713 -22.75 21.67 7.70
N GLU A 714 -23.06 20.39 7.90
CA GLU A 714 -23.46 19.51 6.80
C GLU A 714 -24.70 20.03 6.06
N GLN A 715 -25.72 20.45 6.79
CA GLN A 715 -26.96 20.96 6.23
C GLN A 715 -26.71 22.26 5.44
N THR A 716 -25.82 23.10 5.94
CA THR A 716 -25.40 24.34 5.27
C THR A 716 -24.66 24.04 3.98
N VAL A 717 -23.69 23.11 4.00
CA VAL A 717 -22.99 22.63 2.80
C VAL A 717 -23.98 22.07 1.78
N GLN A 718 -24.89 21.20 2.21
CA GLN A 718 -25.89 20.61 1.34
C GLN A 718 -26.80 21.68 0.70
N LYS A 719 -27.29 22.65 1.48
CA LYS A 719 -28.25 23.65 1.00
C LYS A 719 -27.62 24.72 0.11
N TYR A 720 -26.45 25.23 0.47
CA TYR A 720 -25.85 26.42 -0.17
C TYR A 720 -24.69 26.12 -1.10
N ILE A 721 -24.17 24.88 -1.10
CA ILE A 721 -23.12 24.45 -2.03
C ILE A 721 -23.59 23.25 -2.85
N SER A 722 -23.79 22.09 -2.23
CA SER A 722 -23.91 20.82 -2.95
C SER A 722 -25.20 20.73 -3.79
N LYS A 723 -26.38 21.06 -3.23
CA LYS A 723 -27.65 21.03 -3.98
C LYS A 723 -27.64 22.00 -5.18
N PRO A 724 -27.22 23.28 -5.04
CA PRO A 724 -27.11 24.20 -6.16
C PRO A 724 -26.29 23.69 -7.36
N ILE A 725 -25.25 22.90 -7.11
CA ILE A 725 -24.39 22.32 -8.16
C ILE A 725 -24.72 20.86 -8.48
N GLY A 726 -25.82 20.33 -7.93
CA GLY A 726 -26.26 18.95 -8.16
C GLY A 726 -25.27 17.89 -7.65
N VAL A 727 -24.58 18.15 -6.54
CA VAL A 727 -23.75 17.19 -5.80
C VAL A 727 -24.58 16.62 -4.65
N LYS A 728 -24.56 15.29 -4.49
CA LYS A 728 -25.30 14.58 -3.44
C LYS A 728 -24.41 13.92 -2.39
N ARG A 729 -23.11 13.74 -2.66
CA ARG A 729 -22.20 12.90 -1.86
C ARG A 729 -21.11 13.71 -1.15
N ALA A 730 -21.43 14.94 -0.74
CA ALA A 730 -20.61 15.72 0.19
C ALA A 730 -21.27 15.68 1.57
N VAL A 731 -20.73 14.85 2.46
CA VAL A 731 -21.32 14.53 3.77
C VAL A 731 -20.27 14.59 4.86
N VAL A 732 -20.68 14.76 6.11
CA VAL A 732 -19.81 14.61 7.26
C VAL A 732 -19.54 13.13 7.48
N THR A 733 -18.26 12.77 7.63
CA THR A 733 -17.84 11.39 7.81
C THR A 733 -18.24 10.86 9.19
N GLY A 734 -18.65 9.59 9.24
CA GLY A 734 -18.84 8.86 10.49
C GLY A 734 -17.50 8.65 11.19
N SER A 735 -17.49 8.76 12.52
CA SER A 735 -16.28 8.50 13.31
C SER A 735 -16.03 7.02 13.44
N LEU A 736 -17.07 6.26 13.81
CA LEU A 736 -16.97 4.82 14.04
C LEU A 736 -17.15 4.04 12.75
N LEU A 737 -16.56 2.84 12.68
CA LEU A 737 -16.74 1.93 11.55
C LEU A 737 -18.22 1.58 11.31
N SER A 738 -19.03 1.49 12.38
CA SER A 738 -20.47 1.25 12.33
C SER A 738 -21.28 2.44 11.81
N GLU A 739 -20.71 3.65 11.78
CA GLU A 739 -21.34 4.88 11.29
C GLU A 739 -20.96 5.19 9.83
N MET A 740 -20.13 4.36 9.19
CA MET A 740 -19.68 4.61 7.82
C MET A 740 -20.84 4.73 6.85
N ASN A 741 -20.75 5.72 5.96
CA ASN A 741 -21.68 5.83 4.85
C ASN A 741 -21.51 4.60 3.92
N PRO A 742 -22.59 4.01 3.36
CA PRO A 742 -22.47 2.88 2.45
C PRO A 742 -21.62 3.11 1.20
N LEU A 743 -21.47 4.37 0.76
CA LEU A 743 -20.58 4.76 -0.34
C LEU A 743 -19.14 5.00 0.11
N GLU A 744 -18.85 4.98 1.41
CA GLU A 744 -17.54 5.32 1.94
C GLU A 744 -16.58 4.12 1.91
N VAL A 745 -15.35 4.37 1.48
CA VAL A 745 -14.29 3.36 1.49
C VAL A 745 -13.77 3.10 2.91
N ARG A 746 -13.27 1.88 3.17
CA ARG A 746 -12.58 1.57 4.42
C ARG A 746 -11.18 2.16 4.44
N TYR A 747 -10.76 2.72 5.56
CA TYR A 747 -9.46 3.39 5.72
C TYR A 747 -8.39 2.49 6.37
N HIS A 748 -7.17 2.59 5.87
CA HIS A 748 -5.99 1.82 6.31
C HIS A 748 -4.86 2.77 6.62
N SER A 749 -4.14 2.60 7.73
CA SER A 749 -3.00 3.47 8.03
C SER A 749 -1.67 2.82 7.66
N THR A 750 -0.69 3.64 7.25
CA THR A 750 0.73 3.22 7.17
C THR A 750 1.28 2.90 8.57
N ASN A 751 0.73 3.55 9.59
CA ASN A 751 0.91 3.21 10.98
C ASN A 751 -0.42 2.66 11.50
N PRO A 752 -0.75 1.37 11.28
CA PRO A 752 -1.96 0.80 11.86
C PRO A 752 -1.85 0.76 13.39
N GLY A 753 -3.00 0.73 14.06
CA GLY A 753 -3.06 0.66 15.52
C GLY A 753 -4.48 0.85 16.03
N VAL A 754 -4.67 0.75 17.35
CA VAL A 754 -5.98 0.87 18.00
C VAL A 754 -5.96 1.96 19.06
N LYS A 755 -7.07 2.68 19.23
CA LYS A 755 -7.18 3.76 20.20
C LYS A 755 -8.58 3.79 20.80
N ARG A 756 -8.71 4.29 22.02
CA ARG A 756 -10.02 4.53 22.64
C ARG A 756 -10.75 5.63 21.88
N SER A 757 -12.03 5.41 21.57
CA SER A 757 -12.81 6.38 20.81
C SER A 757 -13.06 7.68 21.59
N ALA A 758 -13.00 8.83 20.91
CA ALA A 758 -13.42 10.14 21.42
C ALA A 758 -14.91 10.43 21.12
N LYS A 759 -15.60 9.52 20.43
CA LYS A 759 -16.98 9.74 19.94
C LYS A 759 -18.05 9.47 20.99
N THR A 760 -17.78 8.60 21.97
CA THR A 760 -18.75 8.16 22.97
C THR A 760 -18.16 8.18 24.38
N PRO A 761 -18.98 8.35 25.44
CA PRO A 761 -18.48 8.44 26.81
C PRO A 761 -17.81 7.14 27.32
N ASP A 762 -18.21 5.99 26.81
CA ASP A 762 -17.68 4.67 27.15
C ASP A 762 -16.33 4.34 26.46
N GLN A 763 -15.93 5.17 25.48
CA GLN A 763 -14.64 5.13 24.81
C GLN A 763 -14.17 3.69 24.41
N PRO A 764 -14.95 2.97 23.58
CA PRO A 764 -14.59 1.63 23.15
C PRO A 764 -13.25 1.63 22.41
N MET A 765 -12.55 0.50 22.45
CA MET A 765 -11.35 0.28 21.65
C MET A 765 -11.76 0.17 20.17
N VAL A 766 -11.19 1.03 19.33
CA VAL A 766 -11.50 1.08 17.90
C VAL A 766 -10.22 1.22 17.07
N PRO A 767 -10.24 0.85 15.78
CA PRO A 767 -9.09 1.11 14.94
C PRO A 767 -8.77 2.60 14.83
N PHE A 768 -7.48 2.94 14.76
CA PHE A 768 -6.98 4.31 14.86
C PHE A 768 -7.63 5.30 13.88
N PRO A 769 -7.86 4.96 12.58
CA PRO A 769 -8.62 5.83 11.69
C PRO A 769 -10.03 6.20 12.16
N TYR A 770 -10.60 5.46 13.10
CA TYR A 770 -11.98 5.60 13.59
C TYR A 770 -12.07 6.08 15.05
N SER A 771 -10.95 6.47 15.65
CA SER A 771 -10.91 6.87 17.07
C SER A 771 -11.26 8.34 17.31
N GLY A 772 -11.19 9.20 16.29
CA GLY A 772 -11.51 10.63 16.40
C GLY A 772 -13.00 10.92 16.52
N ASN A 773 -13.36 12.20 16.62
CA ASN A 773 -14.75 12.66 16.53
C ASN A 773 -14.94 13.65 15.36
N PHE A 774 -15.01 13.11 14.14
CA PHE A 774 -15.05 13.91 12.92
C PHE A 774 -16.33 14.74 12.77
N GLN A 775 -17.44 14.30 13.38
CA GLN A 775 -18.68 15.06 13.40
C GLN A 775 -18.58 16.36 14.23
N THR A 776 -17.64 16.45 15.18
CA THR A 776 -17.38 17.67 15.95
C THR A 776 -16.51 18.68 15.19
N LEU A 777 -15.70 18.26 14.22
CA LEU A 777 -14.82 19.14 13.42
C LEU A 777 -15.05 19.04 11.91
N PRO A 778 -16.30 19.19 11.43
CA PRO A 778 -16.65 18.85 10.07
C PRO A 778 -15.99 19.79 9.05
N GLY A 779 -15.96 21.11 9.30
CA GLY A 779 -15.35 22.08 8.38
C GLY A 779 -13.81 22.13 8.40
N THR A 780 -13.18 21.55 9.43
CA THR A 780 -11.72 21.47 9.53
C THR A 780 -11.16 20.31 8.74
N GLY A 781 -11.83 19.15 8.79
CA GLY A 781 -11.37 17.95 8.12
C GLY A 781 -12.40 16.83 7.97
N GLY A 782 -13.56 16.92 8.62
CA GLY A 782 -14.51 15.83 8.75
C GLY A 782 -15.48 15.61 7.60
N LEU A 783 -15.20 16.06 6.37
CA LEU A 783 -16.03 15.73 5.21
C LEU A 783 -15.52 14.48 4.47
N SER A 784 -16.47 13.74 3.90
CA SER A 784 -16.23 12.73 2.88
C SER A 784 -16.90 13.13 1.55
N MET A 785 -16.17 12.90 0.45
CA MET A 785 -16.62 13.26 -0.89
C MET A 785 -15.99 12.39 -1.97
N ALA A 786 -16.70 12.19 -3.08
CA ALA A 786 -16.16 11.54 -4.27
C ALA A 786 -15.29 12.54 -5.06
N PRO A 787 -14.15 12.12 -5.64
CA PRO A 787 -13.30 13.01 -6.44
C PRO A 787 -14.05 13.73 -7.57
N ALA A 788 -14.97 13.04 -8.25
CA ALA A 788 -15.77 13.62 -9.33
C ALA A 788 -16.66 14.79 -8.85
N ASP A 789 -17.22 14.69 -7.65
CA ASP A 789 -18.06 15.77 -7.10
C ASP A 789 -17.21 17.00 -6.76
N TYR A 790 -15.99 16.81 -6.28
CA TYR A 790 -15.10 17.93 -5.99
C TYR A 790 -14.63 18.63 -7.27
N VAL A 791 -14.29 17.86 -8.31
CA VAL A 791 -13.98 18.40 -9.63
C VAL A 791 -15.16 19.22 -10.17
N LYS A 792 -16.40 18.76 -9.96
CA LYS A 792 -17.61 19.52 -10.31
C LYS A 792 -17.67 20.88 -9.62
N MET A 793 -17.37 20.91 -8.32
CA MET A 793 -17.33 22.16 -7.54
C MET A 793 -16.29 23.13 -8.13
N LEU A 794 -15.08 22.65 -8.43
CA LEU A 794 -14.03 23.47 -9.05
C LEU A 794 -14.44 23.98 -10.44
N SER A 795 -15.05 23.14 -11.27
CA SER A 795 -15.54 23.55 -12.59
C SER A 795 -16.62 24.63 -12.52
N VAL A 796 -17.57 24.53 -11.58
CA VAL A 796 -18.58 25.58 -11.38
C VAL A 796 -17.94 26.89 -10.94
N LEU A 797 -17.06 26.84 -9.93
CA LEU A 797 -16.41 28.03 -9.36
C LEU A 797 -15.57 28.77 -10.40
N PHE A 798 -14.82 28.04 -11.22
CA PHE A 798 -13.84 28.60 -12.16
C PHE A 798 -14.33 28.65 -13.61
N SER A 799 -15.66 28.67 -13.82
CA SER A 799 -16.31 28.82 -15.14
C SER A 799 -16.08 30.18 -15.82
N GLY A 800 -15.43 31.12 -15.12
CA GLY A 800 -15.15 32.48 -15.61
C GLY A 800 -16.36 33.42 -15.62
N LYS A 801 -17.48 33.02 -15.01
CA LYS A 801 -18.73 33.78 -14.93
C LYS A 801 -19.27 33.76 -13.50
N ASP A 802 -20.14 34.72 -13.21
CA ASP A 802 -20.96 34.65 -11.99
C ASP A 802 -21.75 33.34 -12.00
N ASN A 803 -21.73 32.63 -10.87
CA ASN A 803 -22.34 31.32 -10.75
C ASN A 803 -23.17 31.23 -9.47
N VAL A 804 -23.81 30.09 -9.28
CA VAL A 804 -24.72 29.84 -8.15
C VAL A 804 -24.02 29.84 -6.79
N LEU A 805 -22.69 29.73 -6.75
CA LEU A 805 -21.91 29.70 -5.52
C LEU A 805 -21.36 31.08 -5.15
N LEU A 806 -20.70 31.78 -6.08
CA LEU A 806 -20.05 33.07 -5.86
C LEU A 806 -20.02 33.90 -7.16
N LYS A 807 -19.87 35.22 -7.04
CA LYS A 807 -19.54 36.08 -8.18
C LYS A 807 -18.13 35.80 -8.68
N ASN A 808 -17.90 35.93 -9.98
CA ASN A 808 -16.58 35.74 -10.58
C ASN A 808 -15.55 36.70 -9.97
N SER A 809 -15.92 37.95 -9.67
CA SER A 809 -15.02 38.91 -9.02
C SER A 809 -14.49 38.40 -7.67
N THR A 810 -15.34 37.71 -6.90
CA THR A 810 -14.97 37.14 -5.60
C THR A 810 -14.09 35.91 -5.77
N VAL A 811 -14.42 35.04 -6.73
CA VAL A 811 -13.57 33.88 -7.08
C VAL A 811 -12.18 34.36 -7.49
N GLN A 812 -12.07 35.36 -8.36
CA GLN A 812 -10.77 35.90 -8.80
C GLN A 812 -9.98 36.55 -7.65
N ALA A 813 -10.66 37.31 -6.77
CA ALA A 813 -10.02 37.93 -5.61
C ALA A 813 -9.47 36.93 -4.59
N HIS A 814 -10.00 35.70 -4.57
CA HIS A 814 -9.63 34.65 -3.62
C HIS A 814 -9.13 33.36 -4.30
N LYS A 815 -8.72 33.43 -5.56
CA LYS A 815 -8.41 32.24 -6.38
C LYS A 815 -7.33 31.35 -5.75
N ASP A 816 -6.26 31.94 -5.22
CA ASP A 816 -5.13 31.21 -4.63
C ASP A 816 -5.52 30.48 -3.33
N ASN A 817 -6.71 30.77 -2.80
CA ASN A 817 -7.27 30.09 -1.63
C ASN A 817 -8.33 29.06 -2.01
N LEU A 818 -8.86 29.07 -3.23
CA LEU A 818 -10.00 28.26 -3.70
C LEU A 818 -9.62 27.24 -4.80
N ASP A 819 -8.45 27.40 -5.42
CA ASP A 819 -8.00 26.60 -6.54
C ASP A 819 -7.52 25.20 -6.15
N GLY A 820 -7.29 24.90 -4.87
CA GLY A 820 -6.96 23.54 -4.46
C GLY A 820 -6.64 23.39 -2.98
N HIS A 821 -6.42 22.14 -2.57
CA HIS A 821 -5.87 21.82 -1.24
C HIS A 821 -5.38 20.37 -1.17
N TYR A 822 -4.50 20.12 -0.19
CA TYR A 822 -4.15 18.77 0.25
C TYR A 822 -4.94 18.41 1.51
N GLY A 823 -5.47 17.20 1.55
CA GLY A 823 -6.18 16.65 2.69
C GLY A 823 -5.47 15.42 3.19
N GLY A 824 -5.21 15.37 4.50
CA GLY A 824 -4.77 14.17 5.18
C GLY A 824 -5.59 13.96 6.44
N MET A 825 -5.91 12.70 6.72
CA MET A 825 -6.47 12.20 7.96
C MET A 825 -5.88 10.82 8.22
N SER A 826 -6.01 10.32 9.45
CA SER A 826 -5.64 8.93 9.76
C SER A 826 -6.30 7.97 8.77
N GLY A 827 -5.46 7.27 8.01
CA GLY A 827 -5.83 6.33 6.97
C GLY A 827 -6.44 6.90 5.69
N ALA A 828 -6.37 8.21 5.41
CA ALA A 828 -6.89 8.78 4.17
C ALA A 828 -6.10 10.00 3.70
N VAL A 829 -5.89 10.11 2.38
CA VAL A 829 -5.40 11.35 1.77
C VAL A 829 -6.21 11.72 0.54
N ALA A 830 -6.25 13.02 0.25
CA ALA A 830 -6.85 13.56 -0.95
C ALA A 830 -6.06 14.76 -1.46
N TYR A 831 -5.88 14.87 -2.76
CA TYR A 831 -5.30 16.03 -3.42
C TYR A 831 -6.28 16.55 -4.47
N MET A 832 -6.53 17.85 -4.44
CA MET A 832 -7.51 18.48 -5.31
C MET A 832 -6.99 19.82 -5.80
N VAL A 833 -7.10 20.07 -7.11
CA VAL A 833 -6.49 21.25 -7.74
C VAL A 833 -7.24 21.70 -9.00
N ARG A 834 -7.23 23.00 -9.25
CA ARG A 834 -7.63 23.70 -10.45
C ARG A 834 -6.38 24.40 -11.01
N ARG A 835 -6.06 24.12 -12.26
CA ARG A 835 -4.92 24.72 -12.99
C ARG A 835 -5.38 25.88 -13.86
N ASN A 836 -4.49 26.79 -14.18
CA ASN A 836 -4.83 27.96 -15.03
C ASN A 836 -5.18 27.59 -16.48
N ASP A 837 -4.89 26.36 -16.94
CA ASP A 837 -5.09 25.89 -18.31
C ASP A 837 -6.43 25.13 -18.54
N GLY A 838 -7.39 25.29 -17.63
CA GLY A 838 -8.71 24.65 -17.78
C GLY A 838 -8.85 23.28 -17.12
N ILE A 839 -7.78 22.72 -16.56
CA ILE A 839 -7.82 21.42 -15.89
C ILE A 839 -8.25 21.55 -14.42
N ALA A 840 -9.16 20.68 -13.97
CA ALA A 840 -9.43 20.41 -12.57
C ALA A 840 -9.20 18.93 -12.28
N MET A 841 -8.48 18.60 -11.21
CA MET A 841 -8.14 17.23 -10.82
C MET A 841 -8.45 17.00 -9.35
N ALA A 842 -8.96 15.81 -9.04
CA ALA A 842 -9.08 15.32 -7.68
C ALA A 842 -8.66 13.86 -7.61
N VAL A 843 -7.82 13.53 -6.66
CA VAL A 843 -7.42 12.16 -6.32
C VAL A 843 -7.65 11.92 -4.83
N SER A 844 -8.22 10.77 -4.49
CA SER A 844 -8.41 10.34 -3.11
C SER A 844 -7.94 8.91 -2.93
N LEU A 845 -7.32 8.62 -1.80
CA LEU A 845 -6.74 7.33 -1.45
C LEU A 845 -7.17 6.96 -0.03
N ASN A 846 -7.45 5.68 0.20
CA ASN A 846 -7.85 5.15 1.51
C ASN A 846 -6.67 4.74 2.41
N LYS A 847 -5.51 5.39 2.21
CA LYS A 847 -4.30 5.17 2.98
C LYS A 847 -3.58 6.50 3.24
N ASP A 848 -3.11 6.69 4.46
CA ASP A 848 -2.21 7.80 4.82
C ASP A 848 -0.74 7.41 4.62
N PHE A 849 0.17 8.40 4.65
CA PHE A 849 1.61 8.17 4.50
C PHE A 849 2.37 8.80 5.66
N GLU A 850 3.55 8.28 5.97
CA GLU A 850 4.40 8.90 6.99
C GLU A 850 4.85 10.30 6.58
N ALA A 851 4.96 11.17 7.58
CA ALA A 851 5.37 12.54 7.35
C ALA A 851 6.82 12.58 6.80
N PRO A 852 7.09 13.45 5.81
CA PRO A 852 6.15 14.41 5.25
C PRO A 852 5.32 13.72 4.12
N TYR A 853 4.03 13.50 4.40
CA TYR A 853 3.10 12.68 3.60
C TYR A 853 2.82 13.29 2.23
N ASP A 854 3.08 14.60 2.11
CA ASP A 854 3.07 15.34 0.88
C ASP A 854 4.11 14.79 -0.10
N ILE A 855 5.25 14.20 0.29
CA ILE A 855 6.24 13.71 -0.70
C ILE A 855 5.64 12.66 -1.66
N LYS A 856 5.02 11.60 -1.14
CA LYS A 856 4.44 10.53 -1.98
C LYS A 856 3.25 11.03 -2.79
N LEU A 857 2.37 11.80 -2.16
CA LEU A 857 1.22 12.37 -2.85
C LEU A 857 1.63 13.44 -3.88
N ASN A 858 2.71 14.20 -3.63
CA ASN A 858 3.31 15.14 -4.56
C ASN A 858 3.94 14.42 -5.74
N TYR A 859 4.58 13.27 -5.53
CA TYR A 859 5.07 12.43 -6.61
C TYR A 859 3.93 12.00 -7.53
N LEU A 860 2.84 11.47 -6.97
CA LEU A 860 1.65 11.12 -7.75
C LEU A 860 1.07 12.36 -8.46
N ALA A 861 0.84 13.46 -7.74
CA ALA A 861 0.32 14.70 -8.31
C ALA A 861 1.22 15.23 -9.44
N HIS A 862 2.55 15.17 -9.29
CA HIS A 862 3.50 15.55 -10.31
C HIS A 862 3.38 14.65 -11.54
N ARG A 863 3.31 13.33 -11.35
CA ARG A 863 3.13 12.36 -12.45
C ARG A 863 1.83 12.60 -13.21
N LEU A 864 0.71 12.80 -12.50
CA LEU A 864 -0.57 13.15 -13.11
C LEU A 864 -0.47 14.45 -13.91
N ASN A 865 0.20 15.47 -13.37
CA ASN A 865 0.41 16.74 -14.08
C ASN A 865 1.28 16.58 -15.34
N GLN A 866 2.31 15.72 -15.32
CA GLN A 866 3.12 15.42 -16.50
C GLN A 866 2.30 14.75 -17.61
N ILE A 867 1.46 13.78 -17.25
CA ILE A 867 0.56 13.11 -18.20
C ILE A 867 -0.41 14.12 -18.82
N ALA A 868 -1.01 14.97 -17.99
CA ALA A 868 -1.90 16.04 -18.45
C ALA A 868 -1.20 17.00 -19.43
N ASN A 869 0.06 17.38 -19.16
CA ASN A 869 0.85 18.23 -20.06
C ASN A 869 1.16 17.53 -21.38
N ALA A 870 1.47 16.23 -21.35
CA ALA A 870 1.82 15.43 -22.53
C ALA A 870 0.66 15.28 -23.52
N LEU A 871 -0.60 15.40 -23.07
CA LEU A 871 -1.75 15.43 -23.97
C LEU A 871 -1.76 16.65 -24.91
N ALA A 872 -1.04 17.73 -24.59
CA ALA A 872 -0.86 18.90 -25.44
C ALA A 872 -2.18 19.45 -26.04
N GLY A 873 -3.26 19.47 -25.23
CA GLY A 873 -4.58 19.94 -25.64
C GLY A 873 -5.48 18.91 -26.32
N LYS A 874 -5.00 17.68 -26.56
CA LYS A 874 -5.77 16.56 -27.15
C LYS A 874 -6.64 15.87 -26.11
N TRP A 875 -7.51 16.63 -25.45
CA TRP A 875 -8.47 16.11 -24.48
C TRP A 875 -9.72 15.56 -25.17
N PRO A 876 -10.32 14.47 -24.66
CA PRO A 876 -11.60 13.99 -25.15
C PRO A 876 -12.71 15.03 -25.01
N ASP A 877 -13.60 15.12 -26.00
CA ASP A 877 -14.75 16.03 -25.97
C ASP A 877 -16.04 15.29 -25.56
N HIS A 878 -16.07 14.81 -24.32
CA HIS A 878 -17.26 14.24 -23.70
C HIS A 878 -17.39 14.74 -22.26
N ASP A 879 -18.57 14.55 -21.67
CA ASP A 879 -18.81 14.90 -20.27
C ASP A 879 -19.43 13.72 -19.52
N LEU A 880 -18.70 13.23 -18.51
CA LEU A 880 -19.08 12.12 -17.66
C LEU A 880 -19.89 12.57 -16.43
N PHE A 881 -20.06 13.88 -16.15
CA PHE A 881 -20.84 14.33 -15.00
C PHE A 881 -22.25 13.73 -14.94
N PRO A 882 -22.99 13.60 -16.06
CA PRO A 882 -24.30 12.94 -16.04
C PRO A 882 -24.23 11.46 -15.67
N LEU A 883 -23.11 10.77 -15.93
CA LEU A 883 -22.97 9.32 -15.76
C LEU A 883 -22.49 8.93 -14.36
N VAL A 884 -21.75 9.81 -13.67
CA VAL A 884 -21.14 9.51 -12.37
C VAL A 884 -22.14 9.69 -11.23
N GLY A 885 -22.77 8.58 -10.81
CA GLY A 885 -23.75 8.54 -9.71
C GLY A 885 -25.17 8.11 -10.11
N ILE A 886 -25.34 7.47 -11.27
CA ILE A 886 -26.61 6.91 -11.75
C ILE A 886 -26.89 5.48 -11.24
N ASN A 887 -25.92 4.80 -10.61
CA ASN A 887 -26.08 3.41 -10.17
C ASN A 887 -26.35 3.27 -8.67
#